data_AF-A0A949ZDI0-F1
#
_entry.id   AF-A0A949ZDI0-F1
#
_cell.length_a   1.000
_cell.length_b   1.000
_cell.length_c   1.000
_cell.angle_alpha   90.00
_cell.angle_beta   90.00
_cell.angle_gamma   90.00
#
_symmetry.space_group_name_H-M   'P 1'
#
loop_
_entity.id
_entity.type
_entity.pdbx_description
1 polymer ?
#
loop_
_entity_poly.entity_id
_entity_poly.type
_entity_poly.pdbx_seq_one_letter_code
_entity_poly.pdbx_strand_id
1 'polypeptide(L)'
;CQIVNHEIGPDGCPAGAHFDNAHDGYPNNISGWNFNRDDNDPQTEQSVYEHFDGESSTLAGEGNNGFSDIGVCPECRYIPIKAGDEAIDRPDRVAEAIVFAANHGVNVMDVTSASLGLNQTVQAAIDYAYSKNMVVVFASNDFESADHTDGMYYANVWPGNSITGDHSTRNGAQCAPNSGGEFCPWVLSDTTFLSRSSLTSYGPHSLFSVPNTDGSTSSGTPANAGVAALVVGEGIAAANRGQIASPLTANEVRQVVRASATPISAPCPAAEPCFTGPSGASFNIMYGYGRPNLPLAASEIDANEIPPSANLDSPSWYQEVDPTQQSTLAVSADVSAQRAPGQHYTWSLQYGLGPQPLDNAWTTFATGSGDAPQTVSGTIDLTQIPSSFWNAAYGIDSQNRTSIEQYDVTVRVQVTAGLDLTQPWATGEDRRAFHLHHDPSIITNGAPIHVGSSGDASPTLADIEGRGQLDTILPTSDGTVHAYRADGTEAPGFPVHTGPAPGVDPSYGTNYLGDPTWGNSVVPRPRDPIFSTAAVGDLTHTGALDIVVTTATGYTYAWDGTGTLLPGFPVLNGSPGDFHMSVPPPDTPYSFEPENYAAASPVLATLMKGSAACTSNPSSNVCNELDIIQAAGDDQLHAWRPDGSAVPGWPVAVNVTLPAGNTGGQQTHDAKTITTPAIVDINGDGIPDVVVGLDDTRLGTGPAGSGVEAYLLAFDGRGNAAPGGALMSGYPAVIPGLIQGYGVAQDFVTQGTESPAIYNDPVNGPQAVVNANLFVPVRVSLKTGQVSAAFTPTTISPAPSSSSCPTPGSVPPTFPGECSLVQFTSSASLGKTTNSNQLTPYAFQTGSAGVDVLLGITQTEGFGIRVDSGVGGWDPTSGQPLSQYSNYVQGLPFFVAPAIADVTGDGIPDVIVPGDSGALMAFDGTTGKPAAGFPKWTGGWSVFTPA
;
A
#
# COMPACT_ATOMS: atom_id res chain seq x y z
N CYS A 1 -8.55 10.76 33.70
CA CYS A 1 -9.23 11.19 34.95
C CYS A 1 -10.59 10.52 35.03
N GLN A 2 -11.11 10.25 36.23
CA GLN A 2 -12.54 9.97 36.35
C GLN A 2 -13.30 11.27 36.11
N ILE A 3 -14.28 11.25 35.21
CA ILE A 3 -15.15 12.39 34.88
C ILE A 3 -16.58 12.01 35.24
N VAL A 4 -17.21 12.80 36.11
CA VAL A 4 -18.62 12.63 36.51
C VAL A 4 -19.29 13.98 36.36
N ASN A 5 -20.36 14.06 35.55
CA ASN A 5 -21.10 15.30 35.28
C ASN A 5 -20.21 16.46 34.76
N HIS A 6 -19.27 16.16 33.86
CA HIS A 6 -18.30 17.13 33.31
C HIS A 6 -17.32 17.74 34.33
N GLU A 7 -17.19 17.14 35.51
CA GLU A 7 -16.21 17.51 36.54
C GLU A 7 -15.31 16.32 36.89
N ILE A 8 -14.12 16.58 37.43
CA ILE A 8 -13.24 15.52 37.95
C ILE A 8 -13.94 14.81 39.12
N GLY A 9 -14.15 13.52 38.96
CA GLY A 9 -14.81 12.66 39.93
C GLY A 9 -14.01 12.44 41.21
N PRO A 10 -14.63 11.79 42.22
CA PRO A 10 -13.98 11.51 43.50
C PRO A 10 -12.69 10.68 43.40
N ASP A 11 -12.55 9.86 42.35
CA ASP A 11 -11.33 9.06 42.12
C ASP A 11 -10.20 9.89 41.46
N GLY A 12 -10.49 11.12 41.04
CA GLY A 12 -9.48 12.08 40.59
C GLY A 12 -8.80 11.72 39.26
N CYS A 13 -7.52 12.06 39.17
CA CYS A 13 -6.64 11.76 38.03
C CYS A 13 -5.37 11.05 38.51
N PRO A 14 -5.45 9.82 39.05
CA PRO A 14 -4.26 9.06 39.39
C PRO A 14 -3.44 8.77 38.12
N ALA A 15 -2.11 8.77 38.25
CA ALA A 15 -1.22 8.39 37.16
C ALA A 15 -1.46 6.92 36.75
N GLY A 16 -1.52 6.66 35.44
CA GLY A 16 -1.79 5.33 34.87
C GLY A 16 -3.22 4.82 35.07
N ALA A 17 -4.18 5.68 35.45
CA ALA A 17 -5.56 5.25 35.65
C ALA A 17 -6.36 5.26 34.34
N HIS A 18 -6.99 4.13 34.01
CA HIS A 18 -7.82 3.94 32.82
C HIS A 18 -9.30 4.10 33.17
N PHE A 19 -9.89 5.26 32.87
CA PHE A 19 -11.31 5.51 33.09
C PHE A 19 -12.03 5.65 31.74
N ASP A 20 -12.80 4.63 31.38
CA ASP A 20 -13.81 4.74 30.32
C ASP A 20 -15.04 5.46 30.88
N ASN A 21 -15.00 6.79 30.81
CA ASN A 21 -16.05 7.66 31.36
C ASN A 21 -17.30 7.70 30.48
N ALA A 22 -17.17 7.41 29.19
CA ALA A 22 -18.25 7.44 28.22
C ALA A 22 -18.93 6.07 28.03
N HIS A 23 -18.33 5.00 28.56
CA HIS A 23 -18.74 3.61 28.34
C HIS A 23 -18.72 3.25 26.85
N ASP A 24 -17.71 3.75 26.14
CA ASP A 24 -17.52 3.56 24.70
C ASP A 24 -16.41 2.54 24.40
N GLY A 25 -15.72 2.01 25.41
CA GLY A 25 -14.63 1.06 25.26
C GLY A 25 -13.24 1.69 25.19
N TYR A 26 -13.10 3.03 25.21
CA TYR A 26 -11.83 3.74 25.02
C TYR A 26 -11.46 4.59 26.24
N PRO A 27 -10.71 4.05 27.22
CA PRO A 27 -10.42 4.74 28.47
C PRO A 27 -9.68 6.08 28.29
N ASN A 28 -10.23 7.16 28.83
CA ASN A 28 -9.68 8.52 28.79
C ASN A 28 -9.43 9.09 27.38
N ASN A 29 -10.18 8.69 26.35
CA ASN A 29 -10.21 9.28 25.00
C ASN A 29 -10.63 10.78 24.95
N ILE A 30 -9.90 11.65 25.66
CA ILE A 30 -10.26 13.06 25.86
C ILE A 30 -10.08 13.87 24.57
N SER A 31 -8.95 13.69 23.90
CA SER A 31 -8.61 14.40 22.65
C SER A 31 -8.85 13.55 21.42
N GLY A 32 -8.77 12.22 21.55
CA GLY A 32 -8.74 11.28 20.44
C GLY A 32 -8.30 9.90 20.90
N TRP A 33 -7.87 9.05 19.97
CA TRP A 33 -7.37 7.71 20.26
C TRP A 33 -6.18 7.34 19.37
N ASN A 34 -5.23 6.60 19.94
CA ASN A 34 -4.07 6.03 19.27
C ASN A 34 -4.24 4.51 19.17
N PHE A 35 -4.63 4.03 18.00
CA PHE A 35 -4.77 2.59 17.70
C PHE A 35 -3.42 1.91 17.49
N ASN A 36 -2.35 2.66 17.23
CA ASN A 36 -1.01 2.07 17.10
C ASN A 36 -0.46 1.58 18.47
N ARG A 37 -0.82 2.28 19.56
CA ARG A 37 -0.39 1.98 20.94
C ARG A 37 -1.54 1.60 21.90
N ASP A 38 -2.76 1.54 21.37
CA ASP A 38 -4.01 1.32 22.11
C ASP A 38 -4.14 2.22 23.36
N ASP A 39 -3.87 3.52 23.19
CA ASP A 39 -3.94 4.52 24.24
C ASP A 39 -4.66 5.82 23.81
N ASN A 40 -4.72 6.77 24.74
CA ASN A 40 -5.50 7.99 24.59
C ASN A 40 -4.69 9.22 24.11
N ASP A 41 -3.46 9.01 23.61
CA ASP A 41 -2.59 10.08 23.13
C ASP A 41 -2.24 9.90 21.64
N PRO A 42 -2.99 10.55 20.73
CA PRO A 42 -2.75 10.45 19.29
C PRO A 42 -1.59 11.35 18.80
N GLN A 43 -0.77 11.90 19.70
CA GLN A 43 0.38 12.71 19.31
C GLN A 43 1.41 11.89 18.51
N THR A 44 2.08 12.53 17.54
CA THR A 44 3.22 11.92 16.84
C THR A 44 4.37 11.62 17.82
N GLU A 45 4.96 10.43 17.67
CA GLU A 45 6.18 9.99 18.36
C GLU A 45 7.43 10.66 17.74
N GLN A 46 7.28 11.17 16.51
CA GLN A 46 8.36 11.63 15.65
C GLN A 46 8.20 13.13 15.35
N SER A 47 8.84 13.99 16.15
CA SER A 47 8.68 15.44 16.04
C SER A 47 9.37 16.10 14.84
N VAL A 48 10.21 15.38 14.08
CA VAL A 48 10.83 15.92 12.86
C VAL A 48 10.05 15.59 11.59
N TYR A 49 8.97 14.81 11.70
CA TYR A 49 8.06 14.50 10.61
C TYR A 49 6.70 15.20 10.84
N GLU A 50 6.47 16.31 10.12
CA GLU A 50 5.32 17.21 10.32
C GLU A 50 4.10 16.88 9.43
N HIS A 51 3.99 15.65 8.89
CA HIS A 51 2.93 15.29 7.92
C HIS A 51 1.54 15.37 8.55
N PHE A 52 1.26 14.63 9.62
CA PHE A 52 -0.02 14.71 10.33
C PHE A 52 -0.43 16.14 10.74
N ASP A 53 0.50 16.90 11.34
CA ASP A 53 0.25 18.25 11.83
C ASP A 53 -0.06 19.22 10.67
N GLY A 54 0.69 19.09 9.57
CA GLY A 54 0.48 19.86 8.35
C GLY A 54 -0.88 19.60 7.71
N GLU A 55 -1.24 18.33 7.54
CA GLU A 55 -2.48 17.93 6.88
C GLU A 55 -3.72 18.24 7.75
N SER A 56 -3.61 18.08 9.07
CA SER A 56 -4.63 18.52 10.01
C SER A 56 -4.85 20.04 9.95
N SER A 57 -3.78 20.82 9.77
CA SER A 57 -3.86 22.27 9.56
C SER A 57 -4.54 22.63 8.23
N THR A 58 -4.26 21.89 7.15
CA THR A 58 -4.92 22.04 5.85
C THR A 58 -6.44 21.86 5.97
N LEU A 59 -6.89 20.89 6.77
CA LEU A 59 -8.31 20.65 7.01
C LEU A 59 -8.96 21.72 7.91
N ALA A 60 -8.40 21.94 9.11
CA ALA A 60 -9.10 22.63 10.21
C ALA A 60 -8.30 23.76 10.89
N GLY A 61 -7.22 24.26 10.28
CA GLY A 61 -6.45 25.39 10.79
C GLY A 61 -7.30 26.62 11.09
N GLU A 62 -7.20 27.15 12.32
CA GLU A 62 -8.01 28.29 12.78
C GLU A 62 -7.74 29.55 11.97
N GLY A 63 -8.79 30.16 11.42
CA GLY A 63 -8.70 31.41 10.66
C GLY A 63 -8.60 32.66 11.53
N ASN A 64 -8.01 33.73 10.98
CA ASN A 64 -7.97 35.09 11.57
C ASN A 64 -7.25 35.23 12.93
N ASN A 65 -6.42 34.27 13.33
CA ASN A 65 -5.63 34.35 14.57
C ASN A 65 -4.23 34.97 14.39
N GLY A 66 -3.82 35.23 13.14
CA GLY A 66 -2.51 35.82 12.80
C GLY A 66 -1.34 34.83 12.84
N PHE A 67 -1.63 33.52 12.82
CA PHE A 67 -0.68 32.42 12.88
C PHE A 67 -0.93 31.43 11.73
N SER A 68 0.13 31.03 11.01
CA SER A 68 0.08 30.09 9.88
C SER A 68 -0.99 30.43 8.81
N ASP A 69 -1.40 29.43 8.03
CA ASP A 69 -2.48 29.49 7.04
C ASP A 69 -3.84 29.05 7.62
N ILE A 70 -4.91 29.32 6.86
CA ILE A 70 -6.29 28.96 7.20
C ILE A 70 -6.63 27.58 6.62
N GLY A 71 -7.23 26.70 7.43
CA GLY A 71 -7.75 25.43 6.94
C GLY A 71 -9.00 25.59 6.07
N VAL A 72 -9.38 24.56 5.33
CA VAL A 72 -10.59 24.57 4.49
C VAL A 72 -11.85 24.73 5.34
N CYS A 73 -11.92 24.09 6.50
CA CYS A 73 -13.01 24.24 7.47
C CYS A 73 -12.51 24.78 8.82
N PRO A 74 -12.23 26.10 8.92
CA PRO A 74 -11.59 26.69 10.10
C PRO A 74 -12.49 26.75 11.35
N GLU A 75 -13.80 26.53 11.19
CA GLU A 75 -14.77 26.45 12.30
C GLU A 75 -15.20 25.00 12.61
N CYS A 76 -14.64 24.01 11.91
CA CYS A 76 -14.89 22.60 12.22
C CYS A 76 -14.29 22.23 13.58
N ARG A 77 -14.95 21.28 14.26
CA ARG A 77 -14.34 20.59 15.40
C ARG A 77 -13.53 19.43 14.87
N TYR A 78 -12.38 19.19 15.48
CA TYR A 78 -11.41 18.20 15.06
C TYR A 78 -11.20 17.15 16.16
N ILE A 79 -11.11 15.87 15.74
CA ILE A 79 -10.81 14.72 16.61
C ILE A 79 -9.60 14.00 16.00
N PRO A 80 -8.39 14.13 16.56
CA PRO A 80 -7.22 13.36 16.10
C PRO A 80 -7.41 11.86 16.35
N ILE A 81 -7.08 11.04 15.34
CA ILE A 81 -7.10 9.58 15.42
C ILE A 81 -5.83 9.06 14.76
N LYS A 82 -5.00 8.31 15.49
CA LYS A 82 -3.76 7.72 14.97
C LYS A 82 -3.99 6.23 14.73
N ALA A 83 -3.95 5.78 13.48
CA ALA A 83 -4.11 4.38 13.12
C ALA A 83 -2.77 3.61 13.08
N GLY A 84 -1.69 4.26 12.63
CA GLY A 84 -0.32 3.71 12.62
C GLY A 84 0.76 4.79 12.66
N ASP A 85 1.96 4.46 12.16
CA ASP A 85 3.16 5.31 12.21
C ASP A 85 3.31 6.29 11.04
N GLU A 86 2.28 6.43 10.20
CA GLU A 86 2.19 7.38 9.07
C GLU A 86 3.25 7.14 7.96
N ALA A 87 2.94 7.21 6.67
CA ALA A 87 1.63 7.33 6.02
C ALA A 87 1.03 5.98 5.60
N ILE A 88 1.69 4.86 5.91
CA ILE A 88 1.20 3.52 5.55
C ILE A 88 0.79 2.74 6.81
N ASP A 89 -0.51 2.57 6.99
CA ASP A 89 -1.09 1.98 8.19
C ASP A 89 -1.51 0.52 7.96
N ARG A 90 -1.78 -0.18 9.06
CA ARG A 90 -2.32 -1.53 9.00
C ARG A 90 -3.83 -1.50 8.77
N PRO A 91 -4.39 -2.35 7.89
CA PRO A 91 -5.80 -2.27 7.53
C PRO A 91 -6.74 -2.61 8.69
N ASP A 92 -6.32 -3.44 9.66
CA ASP A 92 -7.10 -3.69 10.87
C ASP A 92 -7.24 -2.41 11.72
N ARG A 93 -6.16 -1.66 11.91
CA ARG A 93 -6.18 -0.40 12.69
C ARG A 93 -6.95 0.72 11.98
N VAL A 94 -6.91 0.77 10.64
CA VAL A 94 -7.75 1.68 9.85
C VAL A 94 -9.24 1.37 10.05
N ALA A 95 -9.65 0.10 10.04
CA ALA A 95 -11.05 -0.27 10.30
C ALA A 95 -11.50 0.12 11.72
N GLU A 96 -10.62 -0.06 12.70
CA GLU A 96 -10.83 0.37 14.09
C GLU A 96 -11.06 1.88 14.21
N ALA A 97 -10.19 2.67 13.57
CA ALA A 97 -10.29 4.12 13.51
C ALA A 97 -11.60 4.61 12.87
N ILE A 98 -12.04 3.99 11.77
CA ILE A 98 -13.29 4.36 11.08
C ILE A 98 -14.52 4.09 11.97
N VAL A 99 -14.56 2.94 12.64
CA VAL A 99 -15.66 2.61 13.57
C VAL A 99 -15.68 3.57 14.76
N PHE A 100 -14.50 3.89 15.32
CA PHE A 100 -14.40 4.88 16.40
C PHE A 100 -14.95 6.23 15.96
N ALA A 101 -14.53 6.75 14.80
CA ALA A 101 -15.04 8.02 14.27
C ALA A 101 -16.57 7.99 14.11
N ALA A 102 -17.12 6.94 13.51
CA ALA A 102 -18.57 6.78 13.31
C ALA A 102 -19.36 6.73 14.63
N ASN A 103 -18.81 6.08 15.66
CA ASN A 103 -19.43 5.98 16.98
C ASN A 103 -19.36 7.30 17.77
N HIS A 104 -18.35 8.12 17.53
CA HIS A 104 -18.17 9.43 18.16
C HIS A 104 -18.88 10.58 17.42
N GLY A 105 -19.66 10.26 16.39
CA GLY A 105 -20.49 11.23 15.67
C GLY A 105 -19.70 12.15 14.73
N VAL A 106 -18.53 11.70 14.28
CA VAL A 106 -17.77 12.37 13.21
C VAL A 106 -18.64 12.45 11.96
N ASN A 107 -18.70 13.63 11.34
CA ASN A 107 -19.49 13.85 10.12
C ASN A 107 -18.69 13.59 8.84
N VAL A 108 -17.40 13.94 8.87
CA VAL A 108 -16.46 13.71 7.78
C VAL A 108 -15.17 13.21 8.39
N MET A 109 -14.69 12.06 7.90
CA MET A 109 -13.41 11.50 8.28
C MET A 109 -12.42 11.72 7.15
N ASP A 110 -11.26 12.28 7.51
CA ASP A 110 -10.09 12.40 6.65
C ASP A 110 -9.16 11.22 6.96
N VAL A 111 -8.90 10.39 5.96
CA VAL A 111 -7.99 9.24 6.05
C VAL A 111 -6.81 9.50 5.13
N THR A 112 -5.87 10.30 5.63
CA THR A 112 -4.63 10.68 4.93
C THR A 112 -3.55 9.63 5.16
N SER A 113 -3.86 8.39 4.78
CA SER A 113 -2.97 7.23 4.87
C SER A 113 -3.32 6.25 3.73
N ALA A 114 -2.39 5.36 3.39
CA ALA A 114 -2.67 4.15 2.63
C ALA A 114 -2.60 2.93 3.55
N SER A 115 -3.28 1.83 3.23
CA SER A 115 -3.17 0.60 4.01
C SER A 115 -2.19 -0.38 3.38
N LEU A 116 -1.40 -1.10 4.19
CA LEU A 116 -0.71 -2.31 3.75
C LEU A 116 -1.74 -3.43 3.55
N GLY A 117 -2.44 -3.41 2.42
CA GLY A 117 -3.39 -4.43 2.02
C GLY A 117 -4.86 -3.99 2.05
N LEU A 118 -5.67 -4.71 1.30
CA LEU A 118 -7.10 -4.47 1.10
C LEU A 118 -7.91 -5.62 1.71
N ASN A 119 -8.80 -5.34 2.65
CA ASN A 119 -9.62 -6.40 3.25
C ASN A 119 -11.08 -5.98 3.51
N GLN A 120 -11.93 -6.98 3.71
CA GLN A 120 -13.38 -6.78 3.90
C GLN A 120 -13.76 -6.07 5.19
N THR A 121 -12.88 -6.07 6.20
CA THR A 121 -13.18 -5.42 7.48
C THR A 121 -13.15 -3.90 7.33
N VAL A 122 -12.21 -3.37 6.53
CA VAL A 122 -12.19 -1.94 6.18
C VAL A 122 -13.44 -1.57 5.38
N GLN A 123 -13.83 -2.34 4.36
CA GLN A 123 -15.07 -2.11 3.63
C GLN A 123 -16.30 -2.11 4.57
N ALA A 124 -16.39 -3.06 5.50
CA ALA A 124 -17.49 -3.14 6.45
C ALA A 124 -17.51 -1.94 7.42
N ALA A 125 -16.35 -1.44 7.84
CA ALA A 125 -16.23 -0.23 8.65
C ALA A 125 -16.68 1.02 7.87
N ILE A 126 -16.30 1.14 6.59
CA ILE A 126 -16.74 2.21 5.69
C ILE A 126 -18.26 2.14 5.49
N ASP A 127 -18.83 0.96 5.24
CA ASP A 127 -20.28 0.80 5.08
C ASP A 127 -21.03 1.15 6.38
N TYR A 128 -20.47 0.79 7.53
CA TYR A 128 -21.00 1.20 8.84
C TYR A 128 -20.99 2.72 9.00
N ALA A 129 -19.88 3.38 8.69
CA ALA A 129 -19.77 4.83 8.69
C ALA A 129 -20.76 5.51 7.73
N TYR A 130 -20.87 4.99 6.51
CA TYR A 130 -21.80 5.47 5.50
C TYR A 130 -23.26 5.36 5.95
N SER A 131 -23.63 4.26 6.64
CA SER A 131 -24.96 4.06 7.22
C SER A 131 -25.31 5.10 8.30
N LYS A 132 -24.30 5.75 8.89
CA LYS A 132 -24.43 6.85 9.87
C LYS A 132 -24.43 8.22 9.20
N ASN A 133 -24.39 8.28 7.87
CA ASN A 133 -24.22 9.49 7.07
C ASN A 133 -22.85 10.18 7.25
N MET A 134 -21.82 9.43 7.66
CA MET A 134 -20.44 9.93 7.66
C MET A 134 -19.87 9.87 6.24
N VAL A 135 -19.21 10.94 5.81
CA VAL A 135 -18.40 10.94 4.58
C VAL A 135 -16.99 10.50 4.93
N VAL A 136 -16.47 9.47 4.25
CA VAL A 136 -15.08 9.04 4.39
C VAL A 136 -14.32 9.52 3.17
N VAL A 137 -13.32 10.37 3.37
CA VAL A 137 -12.36 10.78 2.33
C VAL A 137 -11.07 10.02 2.59
N PHE A 138 -10.56 9.30 1.59
CA PHE A 138 -9.46 8.36 1.75
C PHE A 138 -8.44 8.57 0.63
N ALA A 139 -7.16 8.69 0.99
CA ALA A 139 -6.07 8.87 0.05
C ALA A 139 -6.07 7.81 -1.06
N SER A 140 -5.75 8.26 -2.27
CA SER A 140 -5.60 7.44 -3.48
C SER A 140 -4.16 6.99 -3.78
N ASN A 141 -3.16 7.37 -2.98
CA ASN A 141 -1.70 7.29 -3.20
C ASN A 141 -1.06 8.35 -4.15
N ASP A 142 0.28 8.47 -4.10
CA ASP A 142 1.12 9.55 -4.70
C ASP A 142 2.03 9.08 -5.88
N PHE A 143 1.65 8.01 -6.61
CA PHE A 143 2.52 7.41 -7.64
C PHE A 143 2.25 7.82 -9.10
N GLU A 144 1.32 8.75 -9.34
CA GLU A 144 0.84 9.06 -10.70
C GLU A 144 0.42 7.79 -11.47
N SER A 145 -0.38 6.96 -10.82
CA SER A 145 -0.74 5.62 -11.29
C SER A 145 -2.25 5.49 -11.45
N ALA A 146 -2.64 4.56 -12.32
CA ALA A 146 -4.01 4.06 -12.39
C ALA A 146 -4.20 2.85 -11.48
N ASP A 147 -3.41 2.74 -10.42
CA ASP A 147 -3.53 1.63 -9.49
C ASP A 147 -4.79 1.81 -8.63
N HIS A 148 -5.45 0.69 -8.38
CA HIS A 148 -6.74 0.68 -7.70
C HIS A 148 -6.53 0.41 -6.19
N THR A 149 -5.78 1.27 -5.51
CA THR A 149 -5.44 1.15 -4.06
C THR A 149 -6.51 1.82 -3.18
N ASP A 150 -6.43 1.73 -1.85
CA ASP A 150 -7.42 2.19 -0.84
C ASP A 150 -8.57 3.08 -1.34
N GLY A 151 -8.35 4.39 -1.45
CA GLY A 151 -9.38 5.37 -1.85
C GLY A 151 -9.94 5.12 -3.25
N MET A 152 -9.18 4.48 -4.14
CA MET A 152 -9.64 4.05 -5.46
C MET A 152 -10.34 2.68 -5.45
N TYR A 153 -10.15 1.84 -4.42
CA TYR A 153 -10.71 0.49 -4.31
C TYR A 153 -12.05 0.41 -3.56
N TYR A 154 -12.09 0.90 -2.33
CA TYR A 154 -13.23 0.66 -1.43
C TYR A 154 -14.48 1.38 -1.91
N ALA A 155 -15.64 0.74 -1.86
CA ALA A 155 -16.90 1.44 -2.13
C ALA A 155 -17.23 2.46 -1.03
N ASN A 156 -18.06 3.45 -1.35
CA ASN A 156 -18.58 4.46 -0.41
C ASN A 156 -17.53 5.44 0.17
N VAL A 157 -16.33 5.52 -0.41
CA VAL A 157 -15.31 6.53 -0.07
C VAL A 157 -15.25 7.63 -1.12
N TRP A 158 -14.68 8.78 -0.75
CA TRP A 158 -14.23 9.81 -1.68
C TRP A 158 -12.72 9.69 -1.84
N PRO A 159 -12.22 9.27 -3.01
CA PRO A 159 -10.79 9.22 -3.23
C PRO A 159 -10.18 10.62 -3.16
N GLY A 160 -9.15 10.80 -2.33
CA GLY A 160 -8.36 12.02 -2.25
C GLY A 160 -7.69 12.28 -3.59
N ASN A 161 -7.89 13.46 -4.17
CA ASN A 161 -7.30 13.80 -5.47
C ASN A 161 -7.17 15.32 -5.63
N SER A 162 -6.14 15.74 -6.36
CA SER A 162 -5.61 17.09 -6.33
C SER A 162 -5.45 17.67 -7.73
N ILE A 163 -5.67 18.98 -7.82
CA ILE A 163 -5.18 19.83 -8.90
C ILE A 163 -4.18 20.81 -8.29
N THR A 164 -3.27 21.35 -9.09
CA THR A 164 -2.27 22.26 -8.53
C THR A 164 -2.89 23.63 -8.21
N GLY A 165 -2.53 24.20 -7.06
CA GLY A 165 -3.01 25.49 -6.57
C GLY A 165 -2.33 26.72 -7.20
N ASP A 166 -2.48 27.91 -6.60
CA ASP A 166 -1.76 29.12 -7.03
C ASP A 166 -0.28 28.99 -6.71
N HIS A 167 0.54 28.84 -7.74
CA HIS A 167 1.98 28.65 -7.59
C HIS A 167 2.75 29.96 -7.29
N SER A 168 2.08 31.12 -7.18
CA SER A 168 2.72 32.40 -6.84
C SER A 168 3.08 32.56 -5.35
N THR A 169 2.57 31.68 -4.48
CA THR A 169 2.85 31.67 -3.03
C THR A 169 4.08 30.87 -2.63
N ARG A 170 4.67 30.09 -3.55
CA ARG A 170 5.91 29.32 -3.31
C ARG A 170 7.15 30.21 -3.38
N ASN A 171 7.32 31.04 -2.36
CA ASN A 171 8.47 31.93 -2.20
C ASN A 171 9.53 31.25 -1.32
N GLY A 172 10.39 30.41 -1.92
CA GLY A 172 11.48 29.79 -1.15
C GLY A 172 12.45 28.98 -2.00
N ALA A 173 13.56 29.59 -2.38
CA ALA A 173 14.78 28.98 -2.97
C ALA A 173 14.70 28.22 -4.31
N GLN A 174 13.64 27.48 -4.64
CA GLN A 174 13.64 26.51 -5.76
C GLN A 174 13.03 27.00 -7.09
N CYS A 175 12.18 28.04 -7.07
CA CYS A 175 11.79 28.81 -8.27
C CYS A 175 12.17 30.30 -8.16
N ALA A 176 13.35 30.60 -7.60
CA ALA A 176 13.89 31.97 -7.66
C ALA A 176 14.13 32.40 -9.12
N PRO A 177 14.13 33.70 -9.47
CA PRO A 177 14.29 34.22 -10.84
C PRO A 177 15.56 33.82 -11.62
N ASN A 178 16.40 32.92 -11.10
CA ASN A 178 17.61 32.38 -11.74
C ASN A 178 17.86 30.89 -11.38
N SER A 179 16.85 30.16 -10.92
CA SER A 179 16.95 28.75 -10.47
C SER A 179 17.11 27.73 -11.61
N GLY A 180 16.90 28.14 -12.87
CA GLY A 180 17.19 27.30 -14.04
C GLY A 180 16.23 26.12 -14.27
N GLY A 181 15.20 25.93 -13.44
CA GLY A 181 14.14 24.95 -13.69
C GLY A 181 13.27 25.40 -14.87
N GLU A 182 13.28 24.65 -15.98
CA GLU A 182 12.59 25.02 -17.24
C GLU A 182 11.06 25.03 -17.11
N PHE A 183 10.51 24.44 -16.04
CA PHE A 183 9.08 24.45 -15.72
C PHE A 183 8.65 25.63 -14.83
N CYS A 184 9.58 26.33 -14.17
CA CYS A 184 9.25 27.46 -13.28
C CYS A 184 8.46 28.61 -13.97
N PRO A 185 8.68 28.96 -15.26
CA PRO A 185 7.86 29.99 -15.91
C PRO A 185 6.38 29.63 -16.08
N TRP A 186 6.06 28.34 -16.23
CA TRP A 186 4.68 27.86 -16.36
C TRP A 186 3.98 27.77 -15.00
N VAL A 187 4.69 27.16 -14.04
CA VAL A 187 4.34 27.11 -12.61
C VAL A 187 3.94 28.50 -12.13
N LEU A 188 4.83 29.49 -12.23
CA LEU A 188 4.58 30.86 -11.78
C LEU A 188 3.49 31.62 -12.58
N SER A 189 2.90 31.00 -13.61
CA SER A 189 1.88 31.60 -14.47
C SER A 189 0.49 30.97 -14.34
N ASP A 190 0.35 29.82 -13.66
CA ASP A 190 -0.97 29.23 -13.43
C ASP A 190 -1.74 30.02 -12.36
N THR A 191 -2.79 30.68 -12.83
CA THR A 191 -3.73 31.49 -12.04
C THR A 191 -5.14 30.93 -12.11
N THR A 192 -5.30 29.77 -12.76
CA THR A 192 -6.61 29.20 -13.10
C THR A 192 -7.06 28.14 -12.10
N PHE A 193 -6.13 27.52 -11.37
CA PHE A 193 -6.39 26.41 -10.44
C PHE A 193 -7.12 25.27 -11.17
N LEU A 194 -6.63 24.92 -12.35
CA LEU A 194 -7.16 23.88 -13.24
C LEU A 194 -6.06 22.96 -13.77
N SER A 195 -4.82 23.15 -13.31
CA SER A 195 -3.68 22.37 -13.73
C SER A 195 -3.68 21.00 -13.04
N ARG A 196 -3.24 19.98 -13.78
CA ARG A 196 -3.11 18.61 -13.30
C ARG A 196 -2.09 18.53 -12.17
N SER A 197 -2.42 17.80 -11.10
CA SER A 197 -1.38 17.17 -10.28
C SER A 197 -0.81 15.94 -10.99
N SER A 198 0.52 15.87 -11.08
CA SER A 198 1.24 14.68 -11.54
C SER A 198 1.66 13.75 -10.40
N LEU A 199 1.06 13.88 -9.21
CA LEU A 199 1.31 13.00 -8.06
C LEU A 199 0.15 12.05 -7.80
N THR A 200 -1.09 12.52 -7.98
CA THR A 200 -2.26 11.74 -7.55
C THR A 200 -2.60 10.58 -8.48
N SER A 201 -3.05 9.48 -7.88
CA SER A 201 -3.65 8.39 -8.64
C SER A 201 -4.95 8.79 -9.33
N TYR A 202 -5.28 8.04 -10.37
CA TYR A 202 -6.42 8.30 -11.23
C TYR A 202 -7.10 7.00 -11.65
N GLY A 203 -8.32 7.09 -12.14
CA GLY A 203 -9.07 5.91 -12.51
C GLY A 203 -10.56 6.17 -12.60
N PRO A 204 -11.37 5.15 -12.89
CA PRO A 204 -12.81 5.29 -13.02
C PRO A 204 -13.52 5.63 -11.69
N HIS A 205 -12.86 5.52 -10.53
CA HIS A 205 -13.42 5.86 -9.22
C HIS A 205 -13.18 7.32 -8.78
N SER A 206 -12.29 8.07 -9.44
CA SER A 206 -12.04 9.49 -9.14
C SER A 206 -13.34 10.30 -9.00
N LEU A 207 -13.49 11.10 -7.95
CA LEU A 207 -14.69 11.93 -7.77
C LEU A 207 -14.45 13.41 -8.05
N PHE A 208 -13.54 14.04 -7.31
CA PHE A 208 -13.31 15.48 -7.35
C PHE A 208 -11.82 15.77 -7.27
N SER A 209 -11.37 16.89 -7.84
CA SER A 209 -10.01 17.38 -7.67
C SER A 209 -10.01 18.76 -7.05
N VAL A 210 -9.30 18.91 -5.93
CA VAL A 210 -9.24 20.16 -5.17
C VAL A 210 -7.89 20.84 -5.33
N PRO A 211 -7.85 22.18 -5.41
CA PRO A 211 -6.59 22.90 -5.44
C PRO A 211 -5.92 22.92 -4.07
N ASN A 212 -4.64 22.58 -4.03
CA ASN A 212 -3.80 22.64 -2.84
C ASN A 212 -2.37 23.11 -3.17
N THR A 213 -1.55 23.28 -2.14
CA THR A 213 -0.23 23.91 -2.22
C THR A 213 0.82 23.02 -2.88
N ASP A 214 0.74 21.70 -2.74
CA ASP A 214 1.76 20.74 -3.18
C ASP A 214 1.25 19.69 -4.18
N GLY A 215 -0.01 19.72 -4.62
CA GLY A 215 -0.56 18.75 -5.56
C GLY A 215 -0.61 17.29 -5.05
N SER A 216 -0.13 16.95 -3.85
CA SER A 216 -0.09 15.57 -3.39
C SER A 216 -1.49 15.06 -3.07
N THR A 217 -1.65 13.74 -3.02
CA THR A 217 -2.83 13.10 -2.45
C THR A 217 -2.90 13.35 -0.96
N SER A 218 -1.74 13.44 -0.28
CA SER A 218 -1.66 13.75 1.15
C SER A 218 -2.32 15.07 1.52
N SER A 219 -2.17 16.12 0.70
CA SER A 219 -2.88 17.40 0.91
C SER A 219 -4.23 17.48 0.18
N GLY A 220 -4.45 16.62 -0.82
CA GLY A 220 -5.71 16.49 -1.54
C GLY A 220 -6.83 15.90 -0.69
N THR A 221 -6.49 14.92 0.13
CA THR A 221 -7.42 14.22 1.03
C THR A 221 -8.03 15.16 2.08
N PRO A 222 -7.24 15.90 2.91
CA PRO A 222 -7.79 16.85 3.88
C PRO A 222 -8.53 17.99 3.20
N ALA A 223 -8.10 18.43 2.02
CA ALA A 223 -8.81 19.47 1.27
C ALA A 223 -10.19 18.98 0.75
N ASN A 224 -10.28 17.74 0.25
CA ASN A 224 -11.56 17.11 -0.11
C ASN A 224 -12.44 16.88 1.13
N ALA A 225 -11.87 16.46 2.26
CA ALA A 225 -12.58 16.35 3.53
C ALA A 225 -13.13 17.70 3.98
N GLY A 226 -12.36 18.78 3.83
CA GLY A 226 -12.81 20.14 4.10
C GLY A 226 -13.98 20.58 3.21
N VAL A 227 -13.93 20.23 1.91
CA VAL A 227 -15.06 20.45 0.97
C VAL A 227 -16.31 19.73 1.48
N ALA A 228 -16.20 18.44 1.80
CA ALA A 228 -17.31 17.66 2.35
C ALA A 228 -17.85 18.28 3.65
N ALA A 229 -16.96 18.70 4.55
CA ALA A 229 -17.31 19.25 5.86
C ALA A 229 -18.07 20.57 5.75
N LEU A 230 -17.69 21.46 4.83
CA LEU A 230 -18.41 22.69 4.56
C LEU A 230 -19.82 22.42 3.99
N VAL A 231 -19.95 21.44 3.09
CA VAL A 231 -21.24 21.04 2.50
C VAL A 231 -22.16 20.39 3.55
N VAL A 232 -21.61 19.54 4.42
CA VAL A 232 -22.34 18.98 5.56
C VAL A 232 -22.78 20.08 6.52
N GLY A 233 -21.87 20.99 6.87
CA GLY A 233 -22.14 22.13 7.76
C GLY A 233 -23.27 23.01 7.23
N GLU A 234 -23.26 23.32 5.93
CA GLU A 234 -24.33 24.07 5.28
C GLU A 234 -25.65 23.28 5.26
N GLY A 235 -25.61 21.97 4.99
CA GLY A 235 -26.80 21.11 5.11
C GLY A 235 -27.43 21.12 6.51
N ILE A 236 -26.61 21.06 7.56
CA ILE A 236 -27.08 21.17 8.96
C ILE A 236 -27.68 22.56 9.20
N ALA A 237 -27.02 23.62 8.73
CA ALA A 237 -27.48 24.99 8.91
C ALA A 237 -28.80 25.27 8.18
N ALA A 238 -28.94 24.82 6.93
CA ALA A 238 -30.17 24.93 6.14
C ALA A 238 -31.34 24.16 6.77
N ALA A 239 -31.08 22.99 7.35
CA ALA A 239 -32.08 22.22 8.08
C ALA A 239 -32.55 22.98 9.34
N ASN A 240 -31.62 23.57 10.09
CA ASN A 240 -31.92 24.40 11.26
C ASN A 240 -32.69 25.68 10.90
N ARG A 241 -32.45 26.24 9.70
CA ARG A 241 -33.20 27.38 9.15
C ARG A 241 -34.56 26.97 8.56
N GLY A 242 -34.84 25.66 8.44
CA GLY A 242 -36.08 25.13 7.89
C GLY A 242 -36.20 25.24 6.36
N GLN A 243 -35.09 25.48 5.66
CA GLN A 243 -35.04 25.52 4.20
C GLN A 243 -35.09 24.12 3.59
N ILE A 244 -34.50 23.15 4.30
CA ILE A 244 -34.56 21.73 3.96
C ILE A 244 -35.13 20.93 5.15
N ALA A 245 -35.72 19.76 4.87
CA ALA A 245 -36.46 18.99 5.89
C ALA A 245 -35.56 18.32 6.94
N SER A 246 -34.32 17.98 6.57
CA SER A 246 -33.33 17.31 7.41
C SER A 246 -31.92 17.60 6.88
N PRO A 247 -30.87 17.42 7.71
CA PRO A 247 -29.48 17.42 7.24
C PRO A 247 -29.27 16.46 6.06
N LEU A 248 -28.23 16.71 5.27
CA LEU A 248 -27.88 15.89 4.12
C LEU A 248 -27.39 14.51 4.56
N THR A 249 -27.69 13.48 3.77
CA THR A 249 -27.04 12.17 3.87
C THR A 249 -25.65 12.20 3.23
N ALA A 250 -24.79 11.21 3.54
CA ALA A 250 -23.46 11.10 2.89
C ALA A 250 -23.58 11.02 1.36
N ASN A 251 -24.59 10.30 0.85
CA ASN A 251 -24.86 10.28 -0.59
C ASN A 251 -25.22 11.67 -1.10
N GLU A 252 -26.19 12.36 -0.48
CA GLU A 252 -26.63 13.71 -0.90
C GLU A 252 -25.49 14.72 -0.91
N VAL A 253 -24.56 14.65 0.05
CA VAL A 253 -23.34 15.47 0.06
C VAL A 253 -22.54 15.24 -1.24
N ARG A 254 -22.32 13.98 -1.64
CA ARG A 254 -21.65 13.64 -2.92
C ARG A 254 -22.42 14.16 -4.12
N GLN A 255 -23.75 13.99 -4.12
CA GLN A 255 -24.59 14.42 -5.24
C GLN A 255 -24.53 15.95 -5.42
N VAL A 256 -24.61 16.73 -4.35
CA VAL A 256 -24.53 18.20 -4.39
C VAL A 256 -23.16 18.65 -4.90
N VAL A 257 -22.08 18.05 -4.40
CA VAL A 257 -20.72 18.40 -4.89
C VAL A 257 -20.56 18.05 -6.36
N ARG A 258 -21.06 16.88 -6.81
CA ARG A 258 -21.07 16.52 -8.23
C ARG A 258 -21.85 17.52 -9.08
N ALA A 259 -23.08 17.85 -8.69
CA ALA A 259 -23.96 18.70 -9.49
C ALA A 259 -23.41 20.13 -9.63
N SER A 260 -22.71 20.61 -8.60
CA SER A 260 -22.11 21.94 -8.57
C SER A 260 -20.67 22.00 -9.10
N ALA A 261 -19.99 20.86 -9.27
CA ALA A 261 -18.59 20.81 -9.72
C ALA A 261 -18.40 21.52 -11.08
N THR A 262 -17.27 22.21 -11.21
CA THR A 262 -16.83 22.80 -12.48
C THR A 262 -15.97 21.79 -13.23
N PRO A 263 -16.39 21.31 -14.42
CA PRO A 263 -15.59 20.38 -15.21
C PRO A 263 -14.26 20.99 -15.61
N ILE A 264 -13.21 20.19 -15.56
CA ILE A 264 -11.87 20.60 -15.98
C ILE A 264 -11.64 20.09 -17.40
N SER A 265 -11.52 21.02 -18.35
CA SER A 265 -11.24 20.73 -19.76
C SER A 265 -9.98 21.43 -20.28
N ALA A 266 -9.11 21.89 -19.36
CA ALA A 266 -7.91 22.63 -19.71
C ALA A 266 -6.95 21.75 -20.54
N PRO A 267 -6.37 22.27 -21.64
CA PRO A 267 -5.38 21.53 -22.41
C PRO A 267 -4.08 21.38 -21.62
N CYS A 268 -3.52 20.18 -21.64
CA CYS A 268 -2.27 19.87 -20.96
C CYS A 268 -1.09 20.65 -21.54
N PRO A 269 -0.05 20.91 -20.73
CA PRO A 269 1.26 21.26 -21.26
C PRO A 269 1.77 20.16 -22.21
N ALA A 270 2.50 20.54 -23.27
CA ALA A 270 3.07 19.56 -24.22
C ALA A 270 4.14 18.64 -23.61
N ALA A 271 4.64 18.98 -22.41
CA ALA A 271 5.70 18.26 -21.71
C ALA A 271 5.18 17.15 -20.77
N GLU A 272 3.88 17.13 -20.47
CA GLU A 272 3.23 16.20 -19.54
C GLU A 272 1.98 15.62 -20.25
N PRO A 273 1.94 14.33 -20.60
CA PRO A 273 0.78 13.73 -21.24
C PRO A 273 -0.37 13.59 -20.23
N CYS A 274 -1.13 14.67 -20.00
CA CYS A 274 -2.36 14.58 -19.23
C CYS A 274 -3.53 14.10 -20.08
N PHE A 275 -4.44 13.33 -19.49
CA PHE A 275 -5.67 12.92 -20.18
C PHE A 275 -6.67 14.05 -20.12
N THR A 276 -6.81 14.78 -21.22
CA THR A 276 -8.05 15.55 -21.42
C THR A 276 -9.18 14.55 -21.66
N GLY A 277 -10.27 14.70 -20.90
CA GLY A 277 -11.47 13.92 -21.12
C GLY A 277 -11.93 14.15 -22.56
N PRO A 278 -12.52 13.15 -23.23
CA PRO A 278 -13.02 13.36 -24.58
C PRO A 278 -13.99 14.56 -24.57
N SER A 279 -13.90 15.42 -25.59
CA SER A 279 -14.69 16.65 -25.63
C SER A 279 -16.18 16.36 -25.41
N GLY A 280 -16.79 17.02 -24.42
CA GLY A 280 -18.18 16.80 -24.02
C GLY A 280 -18.41 15.69 -23.01
N ALA A 281 -17.37 15.08 -22.43
CA ALA A 281 -17.50 14.19 -21.29
C ALA A 281 -17.85 14.96 -20.01
N SER A 282 -18.78 14.42 -19.23
CA SER A 282 -19.18 14.91 -17.90
C SER A 282 -18.24 14.42 -16.78
N PHE A 283 -17.32 13.53 -17.10
CA PHE A 283 -16.33 12.93 -16.19
C PHE A 283 -15.01 12.70 -16.92
N ASN A 284 -13.94 12.70 -16.14
CA ASN A 284 -12.58 12.39 -16.58
C ASN A 284 -11.86 11.54 -15.52
N ILE A 285 -11.12 10.51 -15.93
CA ILE A 285 -10.44 9.60 -14.97
C ILE A 285 -9.42 10.31 -14.07
N MET A 286 -8.83 11.42 -14.51
CA MET A 286 -7.88 12.22 -13.71
C MET A 286 -8.57 13.16 -12.75
N TYR A 287 -9.69 13.77 -13.17
CA TYR A 287 -10.31 14.86 -12.43
C TYR A 287 -11.66 14.50 -11.78
N GLY A 288 -12.13 13.28 -12.00
CA GLY A 288 -13.50 12.87 -11.72
C GLY A 288 -14.50 13.79 -12.43
N TYR A 289 -15.43 14.35 -11.66
CA TYR A 289 -16.41 15.34 -12.10
C TYR A 289 -15.86 16.78 -12.16
N GLY A 290 -14.60 16.98 -11.74
CA GLY A 290 -13.90 18.25 -11.80
C GLY A 290 -13.74 18.91 -10.43
N ARG A 291 -13.61 20.25 -10.44
CA ARG A 291 -13.32 21.04 -9.25
C ARG A 291 -14.60 21.39 -8.48
N PRO A 292 -14.71 21.07 -7.18
CA PRO A 292 -15.86 21.48 -6.36
C PRO A 292 -16.15 22.99 -6.41
N ASN A 293 -17.42 23.38 -6.45
CA ASN A 293 -17.87 24.78 -6.41
C ASN A 293 -18.74 25.03 -5.16
N LEU A 294 -18.06 25.30 -4.04
CA LEU A 294 -18.72 25.45 -2.74
C LEU A 294 -19.77 26.57 -2.67
N PRO A 295 -19.57 27.77 -3.25
CA PRO A 295 -20.62 28.78 -3.28
C PRO A 295 -21.89 28.34 -4.01
N LEU A 296 -21.74 27.62 -5.13
CA LEU A 296 -22.88 27.08 -5.86
C LEU A 296 -23.58 25.99 -5.05
N ALA A 297 -22.83 25.02 -4.51
CA ALA A 297 -23.34 23.97 -3.64
C ALA A 297 -24.16 24.53 -2.47
N ALA A 298 -23.63 25.55 -1.77
CA ALA A 298 -24.33 26.20 -0.67
C ALA A 298 -25.64 26.86 -1.13
N SER A 299 -25.63 27.56 -2.26
CA SER A 299 -26.83 28.20 -2.80
C SER A 299 -27.91 27.19 -3.25
N GLU A 300 -27.51 26.04 -3.78
CA GLU A 300 -28.42 24.95 -4.16
C GLU A 300 -29.04 24.31 -2.92
N ILE A 301 -28.25 24.07 -1.86
CA ILE A 301 -28.74 23.57 -0.57
C ILE A 301 -29.76 24.54 0.03
N ASP A 302 -29.45 25.84 0.05
CA ASP A 302 -30.33 26.90 0.55
C ASP A 302 -31.68 26.97 -0.19
N ALA A 303 -31.67 26.60 -1.48
CA ALA A 303 -32.84 26.54 -2.36
C ALA A 303 -33.59 25.21 -2.29
N ASN A 304 -33.11 24.23 -1.52
CA ASN A 304 -33.56 22.83 -1.52
C ASN A 304 -33.47 22.18 -2.92
N GLU A 305 -32.50 22.61 -3.71
CA GLU A 305 -32.12 22.08 -5.02
C GLU A 305 -31.07 20.96 -4.84
N ILE A 306 -31.44 19.92 -4.09
CA ILE A 306 -30.55 18.81 -3.74
C ILE A 306 -30.83 17.63 -4.68
N PRO A 307 -29.81 17.09 -5.38
CA PRO A 307 -30.05 16.00 -6.31
C PRO A 307 -30.48 14.68 -5.65
N PRO A 308 -31.23 13.83 -6.37
CA PRO A 308 -31.59 12.49 -5.94
C PRO A 308 -30.38 11.67 -5.50
N SER A 309 -30.58 10.78 -4.54
CA SER A 309 -29.59 9.78 -4.18
C SER A 309 -29.54 8.66 -5.22
N ALA A 310 -28.32 8.31 -5.58
CA ALA A 310 -27.98 7.25 -6.51
C ALA A 310 -26.76 6.53 -5.91
N ASN A 311 -26.86 5.22 -5.72
CA ASN A 311 -25.78 4.40 -5.16
C ASN A 311 -25.75 3.05 -5.86
N LEU A 312 -24.65 2.69 -6.54
CA LEU A 312 -24.47 1.34 -7.06
C LEU A 312 -24.04 0.41 -5.92
N ASP A 313 -24.60 -0.80 -5.86
CA ASP A 313 -24.20 -1.83 -4.91
C ASP A 313 -23.42 -2.96 -5.59
N SER A 314 -23.73 -3.23 -6.87
CA SER A 314 -23.04 -4.22 -7.70
C SER A 314 -22.90 -3.72 -9.15
N PRO A 315 -21.86 -4.13 -9.89
CA PRO A 315 -20.74 -5.00 -9.47
C PRO A 315 -19.86 -4.33 -8.41
N SER A 316 -19.00 -5.09 -7.75
CA SER A 316 -17.92 -4.50 -6.95
C SER A 316 -16.98 -3.70 -7.85
N TRP A 317 -16.30 -2.70 -7.28
CA TRP A 317 -15.21 -2.04 -7.99
C TRP A 317 -14.21 -3.08 -8.50
N TYR A 318 -13.88 -2.99 -9.79
CA TYR A 318 -12.86 -3.80 -10.47
C TYR A 318 -13.13 -5.31 -10.46
N GLN A 319 -14.38 -5.72 -10.28
CA GLN A 319 -14.76 -7.13 -10.36
C GLN A 319 -14.31 -7.74 -11.69
N GLU A 320 -13.56 -8.85 -11.63
CA GLU A 320 -13.20 -9.60 -12.82
C GLU A 320 -14.36 -10.44 -13.34
N VAL A 321 -14.60 -10.36 -14.65
CA VAL A 321 -15.69 -11.06 -15.34
C VAL A 321 -15.16 -11.71 -16.60
N ASP A 322 -15.18 -13.05 -16.64
CA ASP A 322 -14.91 -13.82 -17.86
C ASP A 322 -16.21 -14.07 -18.65
N PRO A 323 -16.39 -13.45 -19.83
CA PRO A 323 -17.59 -13.62 -20.66
C PRO A 323 -17.73 -15.01 -21.29
N THR A 324 -16.71 -15.87 -21.20
CA THR A 324 -16.75 -17.27 -21.63
C THR A 324 -17.31 -18.19 -20.54
N GLN A 325 -17.24 -17.78 -19.28
CA GLN A 325 -17.76 -18.52 -18.12
C GLN A 325 -19.18 -18.10 -17.73
N GLN A 326 -19.56 -16.86 -18.01
CA GLN A 326 -20.91 -16.34 -17.80
C GLN A 326 -21.38 -15.43 -18.93
N SER A 327 -22.66 -15.51 -19.29
CA SER A 327 -23.25 -14.70 -20.37
C SER A 327 -23.88 -13.39 -19.92
N THR A 328 -23.99 -13.18 -18.60
CA THR A 328 -24.71 -12.04 -18.03
C THR A 328 -24.07 -11.57 -16.74
N LEU A 329 -24.15 -10.27 -16.45
CA LEU A 329 -23.74 -9.67 -15.18
C LEU A 329 -24.93 -8.95 -14.51
N ALA A 330 -25.21 -9.27 -13.25
CA ALA A 330 -26.25 -8.59 -12.48
C ALA A 330 -25.74 -7.24 -11.95
N VAL A 331 -26.63 -6.24 -11.96
CA VAL A 331 -26.37 -4.89 -11.45
C VAL A 331 -27.51 -4.50 -10.54
N SER A 332 -27.20 -3.94 -9.37
CA SER A 332 -28.14 -3.38 -8.41
C SER A 332 -27.71 -2.02 -7.92
N ALA A 333 -28.69 -1.18 -7.61
CA ALA A 333 -28.48 0.16 -7.10
C ALA A 333 -29.60 0.56 -6.13
N ASP A 334 -29.25 1.31 -5.09
CA ASP A 334 -30.18 2.04 -4.26
C ASP A 334 -30.46 3.42 -4.84
N VAL A 335 -31.75 3.75 -4.98
CA VAL A 335 -32.23 4.99 -5.61
C VAL A 335 -33.29 5.67 -4.76
N SER A 336 -33.24 7.01 -4.68
CA SER A 336 -34.15 7.78 -3.84
C SER A 336 -34.21 9.25 -4.29
N ALA A 337 -35.40 9.87 -4.22
CA ALA A 337 -35.58 11.32 -4.43
C ALA A 337 -36.44 11.93 -3.31
N GLN A 338 -36.05 11.71 -2.05
CA GLN A 338 -36.82 12.11 -0.86
C GLN A 338 -37.18 13.60 -0.82
N ARG A 339 -36.32 14.46 -1.40
CA ARG A 339 -36.50 15.92 -1.41
C ARG A 339 -37.32 16.43 -2.60
N ALA A 340 -37.59 15.58 -3.59
CA ALA A 340 -38.37 15.94 -4.77
C ALA A 340 -39.87 16.11 -4.44
N PRO A 341 -40.60 17.01 -5.13
CA PRO A 341 -42.05 17.14 -4.97
C PRO A 341 -42.77 15.81 -5.21
N GLY A 342 -43.50 15.32 -4.19
CA GLY A 342 -44.18 14.02 -4.26
C GLY A 342 -43.23 12.81 -4.27
N GLN A 343 -41.93 13.03 -4.04
CA GLN A 343 -40.86 12.02 -4.04
C GLN A 343 -40.73 11.24 -5.37
N HIS A 344 -41.30 11.76 -6.45
CA HIS A 344 -41.32 11.07 -7.74
C HIS A 344 -39.98 11.18 -8.48
N TYR A 345 -39.51 10.06 -9.01
CA TYR A 345 -38.32 9.99 -9.83
C TYR A 345 -38.39 8.91 -10.90
N THR A 346 -37.54 9.04 -11.91
CA THR A 346 -37.21 8.00 -12.89
C THR A 346 -35.77 7.55 -12.70
N TRP A 347 -35.45 6.34 -13.13
CA TRP A 347 -34.09 5.82 -13.06
C TRP A 347 -33.72 5.01 -14.30
N SER A 348 -32.42 4.95 -14.59
CA SER A 348 -31.84 4.10 -15.63
C SER A 348 -30.52 3.49 -15.19
N LEU A 349 -30.34 2.20 -15.50
CA LEU A 349 -29.07 1.50 -15.40
C LEU A 349 -28.46 1.35 -16.80
N GLN A 350 -27.19 1.72 -16.92
CA GLN A 350 -26.49 1.80 -18.20
C GLN A 350 -25.05 1.26 -18.08
N TYR A 351 -24.49 0.79 -19.19
CA TYR A 351 -23.06 0.47 -19.27
C TYR A 351 -22.41 1.14 -20.50
N GLY A 352 -21.12 1.37 -20.43
CA GLY A 352 -20.29 1.90 -21.52
C GLY A 352 -18.92 1.25 -21.52
N LEU A 353 -18.29 1.14 -22.69
CA LEU A 353 -16.96 0.53 -22.84
C LEU A 353 -15.87 1.55 -22.50
N GLY A 354 -14.87 1.12 -21.74
CA GLY A 354 -13.77 1.92 -21.21
C GLY A 354 -14.09 2.64 -19.89
N PRO A 355 -13.07 3.28 -19.29
CA PRO A 355 -13.17 3.91 -17.96
C PRO A 355 -13.88 5.29 -17.97
N GLN A 356 -14.03 5.91 -19.15
CA GLN A 356 -14.68 7.22 -19.31
C GLN A 356 -15.57 7.30 -20.57
N PRO A 357 -16.69 6.55 -20.62
CA PRO A 357 -17.60 6.60 -21.76
C PRO A 357 -18.18 8.00 -21.97
N LEU A 358 -18.29 8.44 -23.23
CA LEU A 358 -19.01 9.66 -23.59
C LEU A 358 -20.50 9.54 -23.26
N ASP A 359 -21.18 10.65 -22.98
CA ASP A 359 -22.60 10.65 -22.62
C ASP A 359 -23.53 10.06 -23.70
N ASN A 360 -23.10 10.04 -24.97
CA ASN A 360 -23.83 9.40 -26.07
C ASN A 360 -23.43 7.94 -26.34
N ALA A 361 -22.45 7.40 -25.61
CA ALA A 361 -21.91 6.04 -25.78
C ALA A 361 -22.52 5.01 -24.82
N TRP A 362 -23.42 5.44 -23.93
CA TRP A 362 -24.06 4.58 -22.94
C TRP A 362 -25.15 3.69 -23.55
N THR A 363 -25.15 2.42 -23.15
CA THR A 363 -26.21 1.45 -23.47
C THR A 363 -27.09 1.24 -22.24
N THR A 364 -28.35 1.64 -22.33
CA THR A 364 -29.36 1.40 -21.29
C THR A 364 -29.87 -0.04 -21.34
N PHE A 365 -29.77 -0.75 -20.23
CA PHE A 365 -30.25 -2.14 -20.13
C PHE A 365 -31.43 -2.31 -19.14
N ALA A 366 -31.66 -1.34 -18.26
CA ALA A 366 -32.85 -1.30 -17.41
C ALA A 366 -33.29 0.14 -17.11
N THR A 367 -34.59 0.35 -16.95
CA THR A 367 -35.19 1.63 -16.54
C THR A 367 -36.40 1.41 -15.66
N GLY A 368 -36.77 2.45 -14.90
CA GLY A 368 -38.00 2.43 -14.11
C GLY A 368 -38.32 3.79 -13.49
N SER A 369 -39.24 3.78 -12.53
CA SER A 369 -39.67 4.95 -11.77
C SER A 369 -40.07 4.57 -10.35
N GLY A 370 -40.12 5.53 -9.44
CA GLY A 370 -40.52 5.32 -8.05
C GLY A 370 -40.94 6.61 -7.37
N ASP A 371 -41.62 6.44 -6.22
CA ASP A 371 -42.11 7.53 -5.36
C ASP A 371 -41.61 7.38 -3.90
N ALA A 372 -40.64 6.48 -3.66
CA ALA A 372 -40.04 6.17 -2.36
C ALA A 372 -38.64 5.56 -2.56
N PRO A 373 -37.75 5.55 -1.56
CA PRO A 373 -36.47 4.84 -1.64
C PRO A 373 -36.67 3.36 -2.01
N GLN A 374 -35.88 2.85 -2.95
CA GLN A 374 -35.95 1.44 -3.37
C GLN A 374 -34.59 0.94 -3.87
N THR A 375 -34.35 -0.36 -3.74
CA THR A 375 -33.27 -1.05 -4.47
C THR A 375 -33.80 -1.50 -5.83
N VAL A 376 -33.11 -1.13 -6.90
CA VAL A 376 -33.43 -1.49 -8.29
C VAL A 376 -32.37 -2.44 -8.83
N SER A 377 -32.71 -3.19 -9.87
CA SER A 377 -31.79 -4.14 -10.48
C SER A 377 -32.00 -4.30 -11.97
N GLY A 378 -30.94 -4.70 -12.67
CA GLY A 378 -30.96 -5.10 -14.07
C GLY A 378 -29.87 -6.12 -14.37
N THR A 379 -29.77 -6.54 -15.64
CA THR A 379 -28.77 -7.50 -16.07
C THR A 379 -28.15 -7.05 -17.39
N ILE A 380 -26.82 -6.97 -17.42
CA ILE A 380 -26.05 -6.72 -18.64
C ILE A 380 -25.94 -8.04 -19.40
N ASP A 381 -26.27 -8.03 -20.69
CA ASP A 381 -26.01 -9.15 -21.61
C ASP A 381 -24.58 -9.02 -22.15
N LEU A 382 -23.67 -9.83 -21.60
CA LEU A 382 -22.25 -9.78 -21.97
C LEU A 382 -22.00 -10.26 -23.40
N THR A 383 -22.96 -10.99 -23.99
CA THR A 383 -22.86 -11.44 -25.39
C THR A 383 -23.00 -10.29 -26.40
N GLN A 384 -23.49 -9.13 -25.96
CA GLN A 384 -23.55 -7.91 -26.78
C GLN A 384 -22.22 -7.14 -26.81
N ILE A 385 -21.28 -7.46 -25.92
CA ILE A 385 -19.96 -6.80 -25.89
C ILE A 385 -19.02 -7.53 -26.86
N PRO A 386 -18.42 -6.83 -27.85
CA PRO A 386 -17.62 -7.48 -28.88
C PRO A 386 -16.43 -8.25 -28.32
N SER A 387 -16.19 -9.47 -28.81
CA SER A 387 -15.02 -10.26 -28.41
C SER A 387 -13.69 -9.62 -28.75
N SER A 388 -13.66 -8.68 -29.69
CA SER A 388 -12.48 -7.86 -29.96
C SER A 388 -12.08 -6.93 -28.81
N PHE A 389 -12.98 -6.69 -27.85
CA PHE A 389 -12.72 -5.90 -26.66
C PHE A 389 -12.10 -6.78 -25.56
N TRP A 390 -12.83 -7.79 -25.09
CA TRP A 390 -12.45 -8.60 -23.93
C TRP A 390 -11.41 -9.71 -24.22
N ASN A 391 -11.14 -10.02 -25.49
CA ASN A 391 -10.11 -10.98 -25.91
C ASN A 391 -8.93 -10.29 -26.63
N ALA A 392 -8.85 -8.96 -26.57
CA ALA A 392 -7.69 -8.24 -27.09
C ALA A 392 -6.44 -8.70 -26.34
N ALA A 393 -5.28 -8.78 -27.01
CA ALA A 393 -4.04 -9.06 -26.30
C ALA A 393 -3.70 -7.88 -25.39
N TYR A 394 -3.21 -8.16 -24.18
CA TYR A 394 -2.77 -7.10 -23.27
C TYR A 394 -1.55 -6.38 -23.84
N GLY A 395 -1.63 -5.04 -23.90
CA GLY A 395 -0.55 -4.20 -24.40
C GLY A 395 -0.10 -3.22 -23.33
N ILE A 396 1.21 -3.11 -23.14
CA ILE A 396 1.80 -2.07 -22.29
C ILE A 396 1.84 -0.76 -23.07
N ASP A 397 1.12 0.26 -22.59
CA ASP A 397 1.28 1.63 -23.07
C ASP A 397 2.36 2.33 -22.25
N SER A 398 3.53 2.43 -22.88
CA SER A 398 4.69 3.12 -22.33
C SER A 398 4.58 4.65 -22.33
N GLN A 399 3.47 5.24 -22.76
CA GLN A 399 3.26 6.70 -22.74
C GLN A 399 2.47 7.17 -21.54
N ASN A 400 1.49 6.39 -21.08
CA ASN A 400 0.41 6.97 -20.28
C ASN A 400 -0.18 6.04 -19.19
N ARG A 401 0.37 4.83 -18.98
CA ARG A 401 -0.03 3.86 -17.92
C ARG A 401 -1.54 3.46 -17.88
N THR A 402 -2.35 3.82 -18.88
CA THR A 402 -3.80 3.48 -18.92
C THR A 402 -4.11 2.05 -19.35
N SER A 403 -3.09 1.25 -19.64
CA SER A 403 -3.31 -0.14 -20.06
C SER A 403 -4.04 -0.96 -18.99
N ILE A 404 -3.92 -0.62 -17.70
CA ILE A 404 -4.69 -1.29 -16.64
C ILE A 404 -6.20 -1.25 -16.92
N GLU A 405 -6.69 -0.14 -17.49
CA GLU A 405 -8.10 0.10 -17.83
C GLU A 405 -8.50 -0.46 -19.23
N GLN A 406 -7.64 -1.27 -19.86
CA GLN A 406 -7.87 -1.80 -21.21
C GLN A 406 -9.19 -2.59 -21.30
N TYR A 407 -9.59 -3.24 -20.21
CA TYR A 407 -10.75 -4.14 -20.15
C TYR A 407 -11.92 -3.56 -19.36
N ASP A 408 -11.89 -2.26 -19.04
CA ASP A 408 -12.92 -1.60 -18.26
C ASP A 408 -14.26 -1.54 -18.97
N VAL A 409 -15.31 -1.93 -18.24
CA VAL A 409 -16.68 -1.61 -18.57
C VAL A 409 -17.26 -0.79 -17.43
N THR A 410 -17.53 0.49 -17.69
CA THR A 410 -18.16 1.36 -16.71
C THR A 410 -19.66 1.11 -16.68
N VAL A 411 -20.22 0.93 -15.48
CA VAL A 411 -21.65 0.89 -15.19
C VAL A 411 -22.05 2.19 -14.49
N ARG A 412 -23.23 2.72 -14.81
CA ARG A 412 -23.81 3.85 -14.08
C ARG A 412 -25.28 3.66 -13.76
N VAL A 413 -25.70 4.25 -12.66
CA VAL A 413 -27.11 4.50 -12.33
C VAL A 413 -27.35 6.01 -12.38
N GLN A 414 -28.40 6.42 -13.11
CA GLN A 414 -28.89 7.81 -13.10
C GLN A 414 -30.30 7.84 -12.54
N VAL A 415 -30.55 8.79 -11.64
CA VAL A 415 -31.84 8.99 -10.97
C VAL A 415 -32.28 10.44 -11.21
N THR A 416 -33.42 10.65 -11.83
CA THR A 416 -33.91 12.00 -12.15
C THR A 416 -35.14 12.32 -11.32
N ALA A 417 -35.07 13.38 -10.50
CA ALA A 417 -36.22 13.98 -9.81
C ALA A 417 -37.04 14.84 -10.79
N GLY A 418 -38.34 14.59 -10.86
CA GLY A 418 -39.16 15.23 -11.89
C GLY A 418 -38.73 14.86 -13.32
N LEU A 419 -39.03 15.71 -14.30
CA LEU A 419 -38.69 15.48 -15.73
C LEU A 419 -37.85 16.62 -16.34
N ASP A 420 -37.24 17.48 -15.52
CA ASP A 420 -36.40 18.59 -16.00
C ASP A 420 -34.91 18.25 -15.97
N LEU A 421 -34.47 17.55 -17.00
CA LEU A 421 -33.05 17.18 -17.20
C LEU A 421 -32.14 18.39 -17.53
N THR A 422 -32.67 19.60 -17.60
CA THR A 422 -31.86 20.79 -17.90
C THR A 422 -31.14 21.35 -16.68
N GLN A 423 -31.54 20.92 -15.48
CA GLN A 423 -30.93 21.34 -14.23
C GLN A 423 -29.98 20.27 -13.68
N PRO A 424 -28.73 20.60 -13.33
CA PRO A 424 -27.79 19.66 -12.72
C PRO A 424 -28.34 19.00 -11.46
N TRP A 425 -29.03 19.77 -10.61
CA TRP A 425 -29.64 19.27 -9.38
C TRP A 425 -30.82 18.31 -9.61
N ALA A 426 -31.36 18.20 -10.82
CA ALA A 426 -32.45 17.25 -11.07
C ALA A 426 -31.95 15.80 -11.18
N THR A 427 -30.63 15.57 -11.32
CA THR A 427 -30.08 14.24 -11.61
C THR A 427 -29.04 13.80 -10.58
N GLY A 428 -29.35 12.69 -9.93
CA GLY A 428 -28.44 11.85 -9.16
C GLY A 428 -27.67 10.89 -10.07
N GLU A 429 -26.40 10.64 -9.80
CA GLU A 429 -25.59 9.65 -10.52
C GLU A 429 -24.64 8.92 -9.56
N ASP A 430 -24.42 7.63 -9.86
CA ASP A 430 -23.28 6.87 -9.36
C ASP A 430 -22.69 6.00 -10.46
N ARG A 431 -21.41 5.65 -10.32
CA ARG A 431 -20.63 4.91 -11.31
C ARG A 431 -19.74 3.86 -10.64
N ARG A 432 -19.51 2.75 -11.35
CA ARG A 432 -18.52 1.72 -11.03
C ARG A 432 -17.88 1.17 -12.30
N ALA A 433 -16.68 0.61 -12.22
CA ALA A 433 -16.06 -0.14 -13.31
C ALA A 433 -15.87 -1.60 -12.89
N PHE A 434 -15.99 -2.51 -13.86
CA PHE A 434 -15.61 -3.91 -13.73
C PHE A 434 -14.75 -4.30 -14.93
N HIS A 435 -13.94 -5.34 -14.77
CA HIS A 435 -13.04 -5.81 -15.82
C HIS A 435 -13.67 -6.95 -16.61
N LEU A 436 -13.79 -6.78 -17.94
CA LEU A 436 -14.30 -7.82 -18.84
C LEU A 436 -13.16 -8.38 -19.69
N HIS A 437 -12.63 -9.55 -19.31
CA HIS A 437 -11.44 -10.13 -19.94
C HIS A 437 -11.49 -11.66 -19.95
N HIS A 438 -10.90 -12.26 -20.98
CA HIS A 438 -10.64 -13.70 -21.05
C HIS A 438 -9.19 -13.94 -21.49
N ASP A 439 -8.39 -14.59 -20.64
CA ASP A 439 -7.07 -15.09 -21.01
C ASP A 439 -7.14 -16.64 -21.14
N PRO A 440 -6.99 -17.19 -22.36
CA PRO A 440 -7.06 -18.63 -22.60
C PRO A 440 -5.90 -19.43 -21.98
N SER A 441 -4.87 -18.77 -21.44
CA SER A 441 -3.77 -19.41 -20.71
C SER A 441 -4.00 -19.56 -19.21
N ILE A 442 -5.06 -18.96 -18.66
CA ILE A 442 -5.48 -19.21 -17.28
C ILE A 442 -5.89 -20.68 -17.13
N ILE A 443 -5.47 -21.32 -16.04
CA ILE A 443 -5.80 -22.72 -15.75
C ILE A 443 -7.34 -22.83 -15.62
N THR A 444 -7.95 -23.57 -16.55
CA THR A 444 -9.39 -23.54 -16.85
C THR A 444 -10.33 -24.10 -15.75
N ASN A 445 -9.80 -24.53 -14.60
CA ASN A 445 -10.59 -25.01 -13.48
C ASN A 445 -10.34 -24.12 -12.27
N GLY A 446 -11.31 -23.25 -11.95
CA GLY A 446 -11.37 -22.51 -10.68
C GLY A 446 -10.75 -21.11 -10.67
N ALA A 447 -9.94 -20.72 -11.66
CA ALA A 447 -9.32 -19.39 -11.75
C ALA A 447 -10.05 -18.45 -12.74
N PRO A 448 -9.99 -17.12 -12.55
CA PRO A 448 -9.43 -16.42 -11.39
C PRO A 448 -10.25 -16.69 -10.12
N ILE A 449 -9.57 -16.76 -8.96
CA ILE A 449 -10.20 -16.99 -7.65
C ILE A 449 -10.39 -15.63 -6.97
N HIS A 450 -11.61 -15.31 -6.58
CA HIS A 450 -11.86 -14.15 -5.72
C HIS A 450 -11.58 -14.50 -4.27
N VAL A 451 -10.40 -14.11 -3.78
CA VAL A 451 -9.92 -14.42 -2.41
C VAL A 451 -10.64 -13.57 -1.35
N GLY A 452 -11.15 -12.39 -1.72
CA GLY A 452 -11.87 -11.50 -0.80
C GLY A 452 -10.98 -10.62 0.08
N SER A 453 -9.67 -10.73 -0.03
CA SER A 453 -8.65 -9.89 0.61
C SER A 453 -7.42 -9.80 -0.30
N SER A 454 -6.53 -8.84 -0.07
CA SER A 454 -5.22 -8.78 -0.73
C SER A 454 -4.28 -9.87 -0.20
N GLY A 455 -3.47 -10.42 -1.10
CA GLY A 455 -2.31 -11.23 -0.75
C GLY A 455 -1.05 -10.39 -0.94
N ASP A 456 -0.67 -9.62 0.08
CA ASP A 456 0.55 -8.79 0.05
C ASP A 456 1.81 -9.66 0.18
N ALA A 457 1.65 -10.85 0.77
CA ALA A 457 2.65 -11.91 0.81
C ALA A 457 2.80 -12.58 -0.57
N SER A 458 4.03 -12.95 -0.93
CA SER A 458 4.25 -13.78 -2.12
C SER A 458 3.64 -15.16 -1.92
N PRO A 459 2.91 -15.72 -2.91
CA PRO A 459 2.44 -17.09 -2.84
C PRO A 459 3.63 -18.05 -2.72
N THR A 460 3.45 -19.16 -2.00
CA THR A 460 4.46 -20.23 -1.91
C THR A 460 3.91 -21.50 -2.53
N LEU A 461 4.66 -22.13 -3.43
CA LEU A 461 4.28 -23.40 -4.05
C LEU A 461 4.89 -24.57 -3.27
N ALA A 462 4.04 -25.44 -2.73
CA ALA A 462 4.47 -26.62 -1.98
C ALA A 462 3.45 -27.76 -2.06
N ASP A 463 3.92 -29.01 -2.08
CA ASP A 463 3.05 -30.20 -2.04
C ASP A 463 2.73 -30.58 -0.59
N ILE A 464 1.85 -29.81 0.06
CA ILE A 464 1.55 -29.95 1.50
C ILE A 464 0.79 -31.24 1.82
N GLU A 465 0.08 -31.80 0.83
CA GLU A 465 -0.67 -33.04 0.95
C GLU A 465 0.12 -34.29 0.51
N GLY A 466 1.34 -34.13 -0.03
CA GLY A 466 2.20 -35.24 -0.48
C GLY A 466 1.67 -36.00 -1.71
N ARG A 467 0.96 -35.31 -2.60
CA ARG A 467 0.25 -35.84 -3.79
C ARG A 467 1.13 -35.89 -5.04
N GLY A 468 2.32 -35.29 -4.98
CA GLY A 468 3.18 -35.02 -6.14
C GLY A 468 2.70 -33.84 -6.98
N GLN A 469 1.87 -32.95 -6.43
CA GLN A 469 1.38 -31.74 -7.08
C GLN A 469 1.58 -30.55 -6.14
N LEU A 470 2.04 -29.43 -6.66
CA LEU A 470 2.20 -28.22 -5.86
C LEU A 470 0.84 -27.58 -5.60
N ASP A 471 0.63 -27.18 -4.36
CA ASP A 471 -0.47 -26.35 -3.91
C ASP A 471 0.06 -24.92 -3.71
N THR A 472 -0.80 -23.92 -3.92
CA THR A 472 -0.52 -22.50 -3.73
C THR A 472 -0.91 -22.08 -2.33
N ILE A 473 0.08 -21.83 -1.49
CA ILE A 473 -0.10 -21.28 -0.15
C ILE A 473 -0.12 -19.76 -0.23
N LEU A 474 -1.22 -19.15 0.19
CA LEU A 474 -1.45 -17.71 0.07
C LEU A 474 -1.92 -17.11 1.41
N PRO A 475 -1.01 -16.47 2.16
CA PRO A 475 -1.38 -15.60 3.28
C PRO A 475 -2.00 -14.29 2.78
N THR A 476 -2.96 -13.75 3.53
CA THR A 476 -3.70 -12.54 3.19
C THR A 476 -3.75 -11.50 4.32
N SER A 477 -3.98 -10.25 3.95
CA SER A 477 -4.06 -9.10 4.87
C SER A 477 -5.22 -9.11 5.85
N ASP A 478 -6.17 -10.05 5.71
CA ASP A 478 -7.24 -10.30 6.69
C ASP A 478 -6.89 -11.41 7.70
N GLY A 479 -5.63 -11.85 7.72
CA GLY A 479 -5.14 -12.88 8.64
C GLY A 479 -5.54 -14.30 8.26
N THR A 480 -5.93 -14.53 6.99
CA THR A 480 -6.24 -15.86 6.46
C THR A 480 -5.02 -16.46 5.75
N VAL A 481 -4.85 -17.78 5.84
CA VAL A 481 -3.89 -18.52 5.03
C VAL A 481 -4.66 -19.57 4.24
N HIS A 482 -4.65 -19.41 2.92
CA HIS A 482 -5.26 -20.32 1.96
C HIS A 482 -4.26 -21.36 1.47
N ALA A 483 -4.75 -22.53 1.05
CA ALA A 483 -3.94 -23.55 0.39
C ALA A 483 -4.70 -24.11 -0.81
N TYR A 484 -4.61 -23.42 -1.95
CA TYR A 484 -5.30 -23.81 -3.17
C TYR A 484 -4.54 -24.89 -3.92
N ARG A 485 -5.19 -25.99 -4.22
CA ARG A 485 -4.68 -27.00 -5.16
C ARG A 485 -4.62 -26.41 -6.57
N ALA A 486 -3.86 -27.07 -7.44
CA ALA A 486 -3.76 -26.70 -8.86
C ALA A 486 -5.10 -26.65 -9.64
N ASP A 487 -6.19 -27.21 -9.10
CA ASP A 487 -7.55 -27.12 -9.67
C ASP A 487 -8.43 -26.02 -9.05
N GLY A 488 -7.82 -25.15 -8.23
CA GLY A 488 -8.46 -24.04 -7.53
C GLY A 488 -9.26 -24.44 -6.28
N THR A 489 -9.31 -25.72 -5.91
CA THR A 489 -9.99 -26.15 -4.68
C THR A 489 -9.07 -26.01 -3.47
N GLU A 490 -9.63 -25.65 -2.32
CA GLU A 490 -8.89 -25.62 -1.05
C GLU A 490 -8.44 -27.03 -0.61
N ALA A 491 -7.24 -27.10 -0.04
CA ALA A 491 -6.74 -28.28 0.64
C ALA A 491 -7.54 -28.55 1.93
N PRO A 492 -7.64 -29.81 2.40
CA PRO A 492 -8.43 -30.16 3.56
C PRO A 492 -7.83 -29.52 4.82
N GLY A 493 -8.68 -28.84 5.59
CA GLY A 493 -8.25 -28.10 6.79
C GLY A 493 -7.94 -26.63 6.53
N PHE A 494 -7.92 -26.21 5.27
CA PHE A 494 -7.77 -24.81 4.86
C PHE A 494 -9.11 -24.19 4.43
N PRO A 495 -9.24 -22.84 4.52
CA PRO A 495 -8.24 -21.91 5.06
C PRO A 495 -8.07 -21.99 6.58
N VAL A 496 -6.89 -21.61 7.06
CA VAL A 496 -6.61 -21.36 8.50
C VAL A 496 -6.54 -19.86 8.77
N HIS A 497 -6.63 -19.47 10.04
CA HIS A 497 -6.71 -18.05 10.42
C HIS A 497 -5.84 -17.71 11.64
N THR A 498 -5.32 -16.49 11.65
CA THR A 498 -4.69 -15.86 12.82
C THR A 498 -5.71 -15.50 13.90
N GLY A 499 -5.24 -15.12 15.08
CA GLY A 499 -6.06 -14.57 16.16
C GLY A 499 -6.70 -13.22 15.82
N PRO A 500 -7.64 -12.73 16.65
CA PRO A 500 -8.15 -11.37 16.52
C PRO A 500 -7.02 -10.33 16.60
N ALA A 501 -7.19 -9.17 15.96
CA ALA A 501 -6.29 -8.05 16.20
C ALA A 501 -6.33 -7.65 17.70
N PRO A 502 -5.21 -7.15 18.30
CA PRO A 502 -5.10 -6.95 19.74
C PRO A 502 -6.26 -6.17 20.34
N GLY A 503 -6.63 -5.03 19.75
CA GLY A 503 -7.69 -4.17 20.26
C GLY A 503 -9.10 -4.81 20.30
N VAL A 504 -9.36 -5.85 19.50
CA VAL A 504 -10.60 -6.66 19.51
C VAL A 504 -10.42 -8.05 20.13
N ASP A 505 -9.25 -8.37 20.67
CA ASP A 505 -9.00 -9.63 21.35
C ASP A 505 -9.50 -9.59 22.81
N PRO A 506 -10.44 -10.46 23.21
CA PRO A 506 -10.85 -10.57 24.61
C PRO A 506 -9.72 -10.88 25.61
N SER A 507 -8.59 -11.43 25.13
CA SER A 507 -7.43 -11.75 25.96
C SER A 507 -6.54 -10.53 26.25
N TYR A 508 -6.64 -9.48 25.43
CA TYR A 508 -5.85 -8.27 25.56
C TYR A 508 -6.43 -7.34 26.62
N GLY A 509 -5.63 -6.91 27.59
CA GLY A 509 -6.12 -6.20 28.79
C GLY A 509 -6.74 -4.83 28.52
N THR A 510 -6.38 -4.18 27.41
CA THR A 510 -6.83 -2.84 27.00
C THR A 510 -7.70 -2.89 25.74
N ASN A 511 -8.27 -4.05 25.41
CA ASN A 511 -9.21 -4.17 24.29
C ASN A 511 -10.39 -3.20 24.44
N TYR A 512 -10.98 -2.81 23.32
CA TYR A 512 -12.12 -1.89 23.27
C TYR A 512 -13.45 -2.63 23.01
N LEU A 513 -13.58 -3.90 23.46
CA LEU A 513 -14.84 -4.65 23.37
C LEU A 513 -15.98 -4.09 24.25
N GLY A 514 -15.67 -3.07 25.06
CA GLY A 514 -16.66 -2.20 25.68
C GLY A 514 -17.52 -1.43 24.66
N ASP A 515 -16.95 -1.13 23.48
CA ASP A 515 -17.69 -0.62 22.32
C ASP A 515 -18.69 -1.68 21.84
N PRO A 516 -20.01 -1.42 21.88
CA PRO A 516 -21.02 -2.39 21.44
C PRO A 516 -20.91 -2.80 19.96
N THR A 517 -20.29 -1.96 19.11
CA THR A 517 -20.06 -2.30 17.70
C THR A 517 -19.12 -3.50 17.59
N TRP A 518 -18.04 -3.51 18.37
CA TRP A 518 -17.08 -4.63 18.45
C TRP A 518 -17.57 -5.76 19.35
N GLY A 519 -18.09 -5.42 20.53
CA GLY A 519 -18.60 -6.36 21.53
C GLY A 519 -19.71 -7.28 20.98
N ASN A 520 -20.58 -6.75 20.12
CA ASN A 520 -21.68 -7.51 19.49
C ASN A 520 -21.43 -7.89 18.03
N SER A 521 -20.23 -7.63 17.49
CA SER A 521 -19.88 -7.93 16.09
C SER A 521 -20.85 -7.31 15.07
N VAL A 522 -21.22 -6.05 15.28
CA VAL A 522 -21.99 -5.25 14.29
C VAL A 522 -21.14 -5.05 13.04
N VAL A 523 -19.85 -4.76 13.23
CA VAL A 523 -18.80 -4.86 12.21
C VAL A 523 -17.99 -6.14 12.52
N PRO A 524 -17.58 -6.94 11.52
CA PRO A 524 -16.72 -8.10 11.74
C PRO A 524 -15.43 -7.70 12.46
N ARG A 525 -15.02 -8.44 13.49
CA ARG A 525 -13.77 -8.14 14.20
C ARG A 525 -12.59 -8.46 13.28
N PRO A 526 -11.64 -7.53 13.09
CA PRO A 526 -10.45 -7.82 12.31
C PRO A 526 -9.60 -8.90 12.99
N ARG A 527 -8.85 -9.63 12.16
CA ARG A 527 -7.78 -10.52 12.61
C ARG A 527 -6.45 -9.82 12.42
N ASP A 528 -5.42 -10.40 13.01
CA ASP A 528 -4.05 -9.94 12.86
C ASP A 528 -3.55 -10.18 11.42
N PRO A 529 -3.25 -9.10 10.64
CA PRO A 529 -2.87 -9.21 9.23
C PRO A 529 -1.56 -9.97 8.98
N ILE A 530 -1.41 -10.54 7.78
CA ILE A 530 -0.16 -11.17 7.32
C ILE A 530 0.33 -10.44 6.06
N PHE A 531 1.55 -9.91 6.11
CA PHE A 531 2.25 -9.30 4.97
C PHE A 531 3.43 -10.14 4.48
N SER A 532 3.85 -11.09 5.31
CA SER A 532 5.07 -11.86 5.12
C SER A 532 4.82 -13.13 4.31
N THR A 533 5.77 -13.49 3.44
CA THR A 533 5.69 -14.72 2.62
C THR A 533 5.76 -15.94 3.53
N ALA A 534 4.89 -16.93 3.30
CA ALA A 534 4.90 -18.16 4.09
C ALA A 534 6.21 -18.94 3.89
N ALA A 535 6.77 -19.45 4.98
CA ALA A 535 7.82 -20.45 4.90
C ALA A 535 7.21 -21.84 5.03
N VAL A 536 7.52 -22.74 4.09
CA VAL A 536 7.00 -24.11 4.08
C VAL A 536 8.15 -25.10 4.17
N GLY A 537 8.10 -26.00 5.16
CA GLY A 537 9.16 -26.97 5.39
C GLY A 537 8.77 -28.03 6.42
N ASP A 538 9.47 -29.16 6.39
CA ASP A 538 9.27 -30.26 7.34
C ASP A 538 10.02 -29.96 8.64
N LEU A 539 9.38 -29.24 9.58
CA LEU A 539 10.02 -28.70 10.77
C LEU A 539 10.57 -29.81 11.68
N THR A 540 9.92 -30.97 11.67
CA THR A 540 10.20 -32.11 12.58
C THR A 540 10.80 -33.33 11.88
N HIS A 541 11.13 -33.22 10.58
CA HIS A 541 11.69 -34.31 9.77
C HIS A 541 10.82 -35.59 9.70
N THR A 542 9.51 -35.40 9.61
CA THR A 542 8.52 -36.49 9.49
C THR A 542 8.20 -36.87 8.05
N GLY A 543 8.58 -36.03 7.09
CA GLY A 543 8.19 -36.08 5.69
C GLY A 543 6.89 -35.31 5.37
N ALA A 544 6.19 -34.78 6.38
CA ALA A 544 5.07 -33.85 6.20
C ALA A 544 5.59 -32.42 6.23
N LEU A 545 4.96 -31.53 5.45
CA LEU A 545 5.32 -30.11 5.44
C LEU A 545 4.46 -29.34 6.43
N ASP A 546 5.08 -28.38 7.09
CA ASP A 546 4.44 -27.40 7.97
C ASP A 546 4.51 -26.01 7.31
N ILE A 547 3.57 -25.15 7.65
CA ILE A 547 3.41 -23.80 7.11
C ILE A 547 3.62 -22.80 8.25
N VAL A 548 4.56 -21.89 8.06
CA VAL A 548 4.92 -20.85 9.02
C VAL A 548 4.65 -19.48 8.42
N VAL A 549 3.94 -18.63 9.16
CA VAL A 549 3.69 -17.23 8.78
C VAL A 549 3.90 -16.33 9.98
N THR A 550 4.19 -15.06 9.72
CA THR A 550 4.31 -14.04 10.77
C THR A 550 3.37 -12.88 10.49
N THR A 551 2.75 -12.37 11.54
CA THR A 551 1.73 -11.34 11.49
C THR A 551 2.27 -9.95 11.78
N ALA A 552 1.50 -8.95 11.38
CA ALA A 552 1.81 -7.54 11.58
C ALA A 552 1.99 -7.14 13.05
N THR A 553 1.38 -7.85 14.01
CA THR A 553 1.61 -7.62 15.45
C THR A 553 2.74 -8.46 16.06
N GLY A 554 3.60 -9.04 15.22
CA GLY A 554 4.78 -9.75 15.70
C GLY A 554 4.47 -11.15 16.24
N TYR A 555 3.31 -11.75 15.95
CA TYR A 555 3.09 -13.18 16.23
C TYR A 555 3.58 -14.06 15.08
N THR A 556 4.27 -15.14 15.42
CA THR A 556 4.58 -16.21 14.47
C THR A 556 3.66 -17.39 14.72
N TYR A 557 3.04 -17.89 13.65
CA TYR A 557 2.17 -19.07 13.65
C TYR A 557 2.83 -20.20 12.87
N ALA A 558 2.57 -21.43 13.29
CA ALA A 558 2.94 -22.63 12.54
C ALA A 558 1.77 -23.63 12.55
N TRP A 559 1.36 -24.08 11.37
CA TRP A 559 0.36 -25.14 11.19
C TRP A 559 0.97 -26.32 10.44
N ASP A 560 0.49 -27.53 10.71
CA ASP A 560 0.81 -28.67 9.85
C ASP A 560 0.09 -28.58 8.49
N GLY A 561 0.48 -29.41 7.52
CA GLY A 561 -0.15 -29.49 6.20
C GLY A 561 -1.63 -29.92 6.20
N THR A 562 -2.24 -30.18 7.37
CA THR A 562 -3.67 -30.44 7.53
C THR A 562 -4.43 -29.26 8.15
N GLY A 563 -3.76 -28.12 8.35
CA GLY A 563 -4.32 -26.92 8.95
C GLY A 563 -4.42 -26.96 10.48
N THR A 564 -3.75 -27.91 11.15
CA THR A 564 -3.75 -27.97 12.62
C THR A 564 -2.62 -27.12 13.17
N LEU A 565 -2.94 -26.19 14.08
CA LEU A 565 -1.95 -25.34 14.75
C LEU A 565 -0.98 -26.20 15.57
N LEU A 566 0.32 -26.01 15.37
CA LEU A 566 1.35 -26.76 16.08
C LEU A 566 1.36 -26.42 17.58
N PRO A 567 1.66 -27.40 18.46
CA PRO A 567 1.78 -27.14 19.89
C PRO A 567 2.80 -26.04 20.20
N GLY A 568 2.40 -25.08 21.05
CA GLY A 568 3.26 -23.95 21.44
C GLY A 568 3.10 -22.70 20.57
N PHE A 569 2.40 -22.80 19.43
CA PHE A 569 2.08 -21.65 18.58
C PHE A 569 0.66 -21.10 18.83
N PRO A 570 0.41 -19.81 18.53
CA PRO A 570 1.40 -18.81 18.11
C PRO A 570 2.37 -18.39 19.22
N VAL A 571 3.54 -17.89 18.83
CA VAL A 571 4.52 -17.26 19.72
C VAL A 571 4.58 -15.76 19.42
N LEU A 572 4.74 -14.93 20.45
CA LEU A 572 5.00 -13.50 20.30
C LEU A 572 6.51 -13.29 20.18
N ASN A 573 6.96 -12.59 19.14
CA ASN A 573 8.37 -12.24 18.97
C ASN A 573 8.80 -11.23 20.06
N GLY A 574 8.07 -10.13 20.23
CA GLY A 574 8.33 -9.14 21.29
C GLY A 574 7.73 -9.49 22.65
N SER A 575 7.41 -8.47 23.44
CA SER A 575 6.80 -8.61 24.76
C SER A 575 5.42 -7.96 24.83
N PRO A 576 4.50 -8.41 25.70
CA PRO A 576 3.21 -7.73 25.87
C PRO A 576 3.31 -6.25 26.27
N GLY A 577 4.47 -5.79 26.76
CA GLY A 577 4.70 -4.38 27.09
C GLY A 577 4.85 -3.50 25.85
N ASP A 578 5.33 -4.05 24.73
CA ASP A 578 5.65 -3.31 23.50
C ASP A 578 4.39 -3.02 22.64
N PHE A 579 3.20 -3.36 23.15
CA PHE A 579 1.93 -2.87 22.63
C PHE A 579 1.56 -1.47 23.16
N HIS A 580 2.31 -0.95 24.14
CA HIS A 580 1.99 0.30 24.82
C HIS A 580 3.18 1.26 24.84
N MET A 581 2.86 2.55 24.91
CA MET A 581 3.85 3.62 25.11
C MET A 581 3.54 4.43 26.38
N SER A 582 4.50 5.21 26.87
CA SER A 582 4.22 6.21 27.89
C SER A 582 3.32 7.32 27.36
N VAL A 583 2.46 7.88 28.21
CA VAL A 583 1.62 9.04 27.86
C VAL A 583 2.04 10.25 28.73
N PRO A 584 2.53 11.37 28.15
CA PRO A 584 2.73 11.57 26.71
C PRO A 584 3.87 10.71 26.15
N PRO A 585 3.86 10.41 24.82
CA PRO A 585 4.94 9.68 24.17
C PRO A 585 6.27 10.42 24.33
N PRO A 586 7.41 9.71 24.46
CA PRO A 586 8.71 10.35 24.47
C PRO A 586 8.97 11.01 23.10
N ASP A 587 9.50 12.22 23.11
CA ASP A 587 9.96 12.87 21.89
C ASP A 587 11.31 12.24 21.46
N THR A 588 11.27 11.43 20.40
CA THR A 588 12.42 10.66 19.91
C THR A 588 12.82 11.06 18.48
N PRO A 589 13.41 12.26 18.29
CA PRO A 589 13.84 12.70 16.96
C PRO A 589 14.77 11.67 16.33
N TYR A 590 14.48 11.30 15.08
CA TYR A 590 15.24 10.31 14.32
C TYR A 590 15.20 8.87 14.87
N SER A 591 14.28 8.55 15.78
CA SER A 591 14.19 7.20 16.33
C SER A 591 12.75 6.69 16.45
N PHE A 592 12.56 5.40 16.16
CA PHE A 592 11.33 4.66 16.46
C PHE A 592 11.59 3.74 17.66
N GLU A 593 10.67 3.78 18.62
CA GLU A 593 10.74 2.91 19.80
C GLU A 593 10.35 1.46 19.45
N PRO A 594 10.85 0.47 20.21
CA PRO A 594 10.46 -0.92 20.05
C PRO A 594 8.94 -1.13 20.08
N GLU A 595 8.45 -1.96 19.17
CA GLU A 595 7.03 -2.32 19.09
C GLU A 595 6.83 -3.79 18.69
N ASN A 596 5.66 -4.33 19.01
CA ASN A 596 5.27 -5.65 18.52
C ASN A 596 4.88 -5.58 17.04
N TYR A 597 5.89 -5.75 16.17
CA TYR A 597 5.74 -5.71 14.73
C TYR A 597 6.62 -6.77 14.05
N ALA A 598 6.20 -7.30 12.91
CA ALA A 598 7.06 -8.12 12.04
C ALA A 598 6.52 -8.17 10.60
N ALA A 599 7.35 -7.70 9.65
CA ALA A 599 7.06 -7.75 8.21
C ALA A 599 7.95 -8.73 7.44
N ALA A 600 9.12 -9.06 7.99
CA ALA A 600 10.06 -9.99 7.37
C ALA A 600 9.46 -11.39 7.22
N SER A 601 9.78 -12.08 6.12
CA SER A 601 9.35 -13.46 5.92
C SER A 601 10.10 -14.39 6.89
N PRO A 602 9.41 -15.34 7.56
CA PRO A 602 10.09 -16.34 8.38
C PRO A 602 11.04 -17.18 7.52
N VAL A 603 12.15 -17.62 8.12
CA VAL A 603 13.16 -18.42 7.41
C VAL A 603 13.43 -19.70 8.18
N LEU A 604 13.49 -20.83 7.46
CA LEU A 604 13.68 -22.15 8.07
C LEU A 604 15.13 -22.62 7.92
N ALA A 605 15.80 -22.91 9.03
CA ALA A 605 17.15 -23.47 9.00
C ALA A 605 17.48 -24.29 10.26
N THR A 606 18.37 -25.27 10.14
CA THR A 606 18.83 -26.06 11.29
C THR A 606 19.99 -25.33 12.01
N LEU A 607 19.70 -24.52 13.03
CA LEU A 607 20.73 -23.76 13.77
C LEU A 607 21.48 -24.61 14.81
N MET A 608 20.92 -25.76 15.20
CA MET A 608 21.43 -26.59 16.31
C MET A 608 21.72 -28.04 15.90
N LYS A 609 22.48 -28.19 14.81
CA LYS A 609 22.88 -29.48 14.25
C LYS A 609 23.65 -30.34 15.26
N GLY A 610 23.14 -31.54 15.57
CA GLY A 610 23.85 -32.52 16.41
C GLY A 610 23.82 -32.27 17.92
N SER A 611 22.90 -31.42 18.40
CA SER A 611 22.67 -31.18 19.83
C SER A 611 21.79 -32.28 20.48
N ALA A 612 21.90 -32.45 21.81
CA ALA A 612 21.31 -33.56 22.59
C ALA A 612 19.87 -33.33 23.08
N ALA A 613 19.15 -32.34 22.56
CA ALA A 613 17.76 -32.06 22.95
C ALA A 613 16.92 -31.72 21.72
N CYS A 614 16.36 -32.76 21.09
CA CYS A 614 15.30 -32.60 20.08
C CYS A 614 13.96 -32.50 20.83
N THR A 615 13.08 -31.61 20.41
CA THR A 615 11.75 -31.49 21.02
C THR A 615 10.79 -32.53 20.44
N SER A 616 10.93 -32.84 19.14
CA SER A 616 10.14 -33.86 18.43
C SER A 616 10.53 -35.29 18.78
N ASN A 617 11.80 -35.53 19.14
CA ASN A 617 12.29 -36.84 19.55
C ASN A 617 13.34 -36.74 20.67
N PRO A 618 12.91 -36.67 21.94
CA PRO A 618 13.81 -36.56 23.10
C PRO A 618 14.77 -37.74 23.27
N SER A 619 14.59 -38.83 22.52
CA SER A 619 15.46 -40.01 22.54
C SER A 619 16.56 -40.00 21.46
N SER A 620 16.51 -39.04 20.52
CA SER A 620 17.54 -38.84 19.50
C SER A 620 18.69 -37.98 20.06
N ASN A 621 19.92 -38.41 19.81
CA ASN A 621 21.14 -37.66 20.14
C ASN A 621 21.58 -36.71 19.00
N VAL A 622 20.76 -36.53 17.97
CA VAL A 622 21.03 -35.64 16.83
C VAL A 622 19.76 -34.84 16.54
N CYS A 623 19.75 -33.56 16.89
CA CYS A 623 18.74 -32.60 16.44
C CYS A 623 19.08 -32.13 15.02
N ASN A 624 18.16 -32.36 14.09
CA ASN A 624 18.19 -31.82 12.74
C ASN A 624 16.97 -30.94 12.44
N GLU A 625 16.05 -30.75 13.39
CA GLU A 625 14.82 -29.95 13.22
C GLU A 625 15.12 -28.60 12.55
N LEU A 626 14.17 -28.11 11.74
CA LEU A 626 14.23 -26.75 11.21
C LEU A 626 13.75 -25.79 12.28
N ASP A 627 14.60 -24.82 12.60
CA ASP A 627 14.27 -23.69 13.45
C ASP A 627 13.64 -22.59 12.59
N ILE A 628 12.77 -21.79 13.20
CA ILE A 628 12.09 -20.66 12.56
C ILE A 628 12.82 -19.38 12.99
N ILE A 629 13.48 -18.71 12.05
CA ILE A 629 14.16 -17.44 12.26
C ILE A 629 13.22 -16.31 11.85
N GLN A 630 13.06 -15.30 12.71
CA GLN A 630 12.14 -14.19 12.48
C GLN A 630 12.74 -12.85 12.94
N ALA A 631 12.81 -11.88 12.04
CA ALA A 631 13.13 -10.49 12.37
C ALA A 631 11.86 -9.75 12.82
N ALA A 632 11.99 -8.82 13.76
CA ALA A 632 10.85 -8.18 14.43
C ALA A 632 11.12 -6.70 14.77
N GLY A 633 10.09 -6.05 15.30
CA GLY A 633 9.98 -4.64 15.71
C GLY A 633 10.64 -4.29 17.05
N ASP A 634 11.28 -5.25 17.70
CA ASP A 634 11.63 -5.20 19.12
C ASP A 634 13.15 -5.14 19.36
N ASP A 635 13.93 -4.64 18.39
CA ASP A 635 15.40 -4.62 18.46
C ASP A 635 16.05 -6.01 18.52
N GLN A 636 15.31 -7.07 18.19
CA GLN A 636 15.77 -8.45 18.23
C GLN A 636 15.56 -9.19 16.91
N LEU A 637 16.40 -10.20 16.72
CA LEU A 637 16.19 -11.31 15.81
C LEU A 637 15.91 -12.57 16.63
N HIS A 638 14.80 -13.23 16.34
CA HIS A 638 14.29 -14.38 17.07
C HIS A 638 14.58 -15.69 16.35
N ALA A 639 14.68 -16.77 17.13
CA ALA A 639 14.68 -18.12 16.58
C ALA A 639 13.85 -19.05 17.48
N TRP A 640 12.91 -19.76 16.88
CA TRP A 640 11.95 -20.65 17.54
C TRP A 640 12.10 -22.09 17.09
N ARG A 641 11.89 -23.02 18.01
CA ARG A 641 11.78 -24.46 17.76
C ARG A 641 10.39 -24.81 17.21
N PRO A 642 10.21 -26.01 16.63
CA PRO A 642 8.90 -26.49 16.18
C PRO A 642 7.84 -26.65 17.29
N ASP A 643 8.23 -26.57 18.57
CA ASP A 643 7.33 -26.59 19.72
C ASP A 643 7.06 -25.20 20.33
N GLY A 644 7.49 -24.13 19.66
CA GLY A 644 7.35 -22.74 20.09
C GLY A 644 8.36 -22.29 21.15
N SER A 645 9.28 -23.15 21.60
CA SER A 645 10.33 -22.73 22.53
C SER A 645 11.46 -21.97 21.81
N ALA A 646 12.09 -20.99 22.47
CA ALA A 646 13.22 -20.28 21.89
C ALA A 646 14.42 -21.23 21.66
N VAL A 647 15.11 -21.06 20.54
CA VAL A 647 16.38 -21.77 20.28
C VAL A 647 17.41 -21.33 21.33
N PRO A 648 18.16 -22.24 21.97
CA PRO A 648 19.17 -21.86 22.95
C PRO A 648 20.19 -20.87 22.38
N GLY A 649 20.37 -19.73 23.07
CA GLY A 649 21.23 -18.63 22.61
C GLY A 649 20.48 -17.50 21.90
N TRP A 650 19.20 -17.68 21.59
CA TRP A 650 18.31 -16.70 20.95
C TRP A 650 17.26 -16.17 21.94
N PRO A 651 16.71 -14.95 21.74
CA PRO A 651 16.98 -14.02 20.64
C PRO A 651 18.36 -13.35 20.70
N VAL A 652 18.76 -12.69 19.61
CA VAL A 652 19.97 -11.87 19.53
C VAL A 652 19.61 -10.42 19.22
N ALA A 653 20.31 -9.48 19.86
CA ALA A 653 20.05 -8.05 19.67
C ALA A 653 20.60 -7.56 18.32
N VAL A 654 19.77 -6.82 17.58
CA VAL A 654 20.18 -6.11 16.36
C VAL A 654 20.64 -4.68 16.64
N ASN A 655 20.25 -4.12 17.79
CA ASN A 655 20.79 -2.86 18.32
C ASN A 655 22.24 -3.05 18.76
N VAL A 656 23.15 -2.85 17.81
CA VAL A 656 24.59 -3.09 17.96
C VAL A 656 25.37 -1.79 17.89
N THR A 657 26.59 -1.80 18.44
CA THR A 657 27.48 -0.65 18.31
C THR A 657 27.92 -0.47 16.86
N LEU A 658 27.41 0.58 16.21
CA LEU A 658 27.74 0.89 14.83
C LEU A 658 29.18 1.41 14.67
N PRO A 659 29.84 1.13 13.52
CA PRO A 659 31.14 1.70 13.22
C PRO A 659 31.15 3.23 13.23
N ALA A 660 32.29 3.81 13.66
CA ALA A 660 32.53 5.24 13.52
C ALA A 660 32.51 5.62 12.03
N GLY A 661 31.71 6.62 11.65
CA GLY A 661 31.64 7.08 10.27
C GLY A 661 31.76 8.58 10.14
N ASN A 662 31.10 9.13 9.12
CA ASN A 662 31.36 10.50 8.67
C ASN A 662 31.01 11.54 9.74
N THR A 663 31.95 12.45 10.00
CA THR A 663 31.79 13.50 11.02
C THR A 663 30.66 14.46 10.62
N GLY A 664 29.62 14.57 11.46
CA GLY A 664 28.51 15.51 11.28
C GLY A 664 27.22 14.91 10.70
N GLY A 665 27.19 13.62 10.36
CA GLY A 665 25.96 12.93 9.98
C GLY A 665 25.03 12.66 11.17
N GLN A 666 23.72 12.71 10.94
CA GLN A 666 22.69 12.35 11.92
C GLN A 666 22.46 10.83 11.86
N GLN A 667 22.48 10.15 13.00
CA GLN A 667 22.15 8.72 13.06
C GLN A 667 20.66 8.56 13.35
N THR A 668 20.00 7.68 12.60
CA THR A 668 18.66 7.20 12.88
C THR A 668 18.74 5.91 13.68
N HIS A 669 17.69 5.61 14.44
CA HIS A 669 17.51 4.32 15.08
C HIS A 669 16.10 3.83 14.85
N ASP A 670 15.94 2.75 14.10
CA ASP A 670 14.64 2.10 13.93
C ASP A 670 14.71 0.71 14.55
N ALA A 671 13.91 0.48 15.59
CA ALA A 671 13.86 -0.81 16.27
C ALA A 671 13.29 -1.92 15.37
N LYS A 672 12.59 -1.55 14.29
CA LYS A 672 12.07 -2.48 13.31
C LYS A 672 13.20 -3.04 12.46
N THR A 673 13.13 -4.36 12.23
CA THR A 673 13.95 -5.04 11.24
C THR A 673 13.02 -5.74 10.26
N ILE A 674 12.79 -5.09 9.11
CA ILE A 674 11.81 -5.57 8.13
C ILE A 674 12.42 -6.47 7.04
N THR A 675 13.74 -6.56 6.98
CA THR A 675 14.42 -7.38 5.98
C THR A 675 14.29 -8.88 6.27
N THR A 676 14.06 -9.66 5.22
CA THR A 676 14.04 -11.12 5.34
C THR A 676 15.47 -11.62 5.56
N PRO A 677 15.76 -12.34 6.67
CA PRO A 677 17.10 -12.87 6.91
C PRO A 677 17.55 -13.85 5.82
N ALA A 678 18.85 -13.94 5.58
CA ALA A 678 19.43 -14.94 4.70
C ALA A 678 20.35 -15.88 5.48
N ILE A 679 20.37 -17.15 5.07
CA ILE A 679 21.05 -18.23 5.81
C ILE A 679 22.23 -18.76 5.01
N VAL A 680 23.41 -18.84 5.65
CA VAL A 680 24.62 -19.40 5.04
C VAL A 680 25.66 -19.78 6.09
N ASP A 681 26.41 -20.85 5.87
CA ASP A 681 27.56 -21.19 6.73
C ASP A 681 28.78 -20.32 6.33
N ILE A 682 29.07 -19.27 7.11
CA ILE A 682 30.14 -18.30 6.82
C ILE A 682 31.48 -18.85 7.28
N ASN A 683 31.51 -19.45 8.46
CA ASN A 683 32.74 -19.87 9.14
C ASN A 683 33.19 -21.30 8.74
N GLY A 684 32.35 -22.07 8.06
CA GLY A 684 32.60 -23.42 7.58
C GLY A 684 32.50 -24.51 8.65
N ASP A 685 31.84 -24.25 9.78
CA ASP A 685 31.70 -25.19 10.89
C ASP A 685 30.50 -26.15 10.73
N GLY A 686 29.70 -25.96 9.68
CA GLY A 686 28.55 -26.78 9.34
C GLY A 686 27.26 -26.41 10.07
N ILE A 687 27.25 -25.32 10.84
CA ILE A 687 26.07 -24.64 11.38
C ILE A 687 25.79 -23.42 10.49
N PRO A 688 24.56 -23.26 9.96
CA PRO A 688 24.23 -22.07 9.20
C PRO A 688 24.21 -20.81 10.09
N ASP A 689 24.80 -19.72 9.59
CA ASP A 689 24.80 -18.39 10.19
C ASP A 689 23.68 -17.53 9.56
N VAL A 690 23.29 -16.45 10.25
CA VAL A 690 22.17 -15.58 9.85
C VAL A 690 22.66 -14.20 9.46
N VAL A 691 22.29 -13.74 8.27
CA VAL A 691 22.64 -12.42 7.72
C VAL A 691 21.38 -11.59 7.56
N VAL A 692 21.37 -10.35 8.05
CA VAL A 692 20.17 -9.49 8.05
C VAL A 692 20.56 -8.03 7.82
N GLY A 693 19.76 -7.28 7.07
CA GLY A 693 19.92 -5.84 6.88
C GLY A 693 19.22 -5.07 7.99
N LEU A 694 19.79 -3.93 8.40
CA LEU A 694 19.17 -3.03 9.37
C LEU A 694 18.50 -1.84 8.69
N ASP A 695 17.44 -1.36 9.34
CA ASP A 695 16.74 -0.11 9.01
C ASP A 695 17.52 1.13 9.52
N ASP A 696 18.32 0.95 10.60
CA ASP A 696 19.30 1.92 11.09
C ASP A 696 20.20 2.49 9.98
N THR A 697 20.32 3.81 9.97
CA THR A 697 21.08 4.53 8.95
C THR A 697 21.78 5.75 9.52
N ARG A 698 22.94 6.11 8.96
CA ARG A 698 23.56 7.42 9.17
C ARG A 698 23.29 8.32 7.96
N LEU A 699 22.51 9.36 8.19
CA LEU A 699 22.18 10.40 7.23
C LEU A 699 23.45 11.17 6.84
N GLY A 700 23.62 11.41 5.54
CA GLY A 700 24.70 12.25 5.04
C GLY A 700 24.41 13.75 5.23
N THR A 701 25.43 14.59 5.07
CA THR A 701 25.33 16.04 5.30
C THR A 701 25.10 16.86 4.03
N GLY A 702 24.94 16.21 2.87
CA GLY A 702 24.68 16.88 1.60
C GLY A 702 23.18 17.01 1.29
N PRO A 703 22.81 17.61 0.14
CA PRO A 703 21.40 17.72 -0.27
C PRO A 703 20.71 16.36 -0.29
N ALA A 704 19.48 16.29 0.25
CA ALA A 704 18.73 15.03 0.43
C ALA A 704 19.52 13.91 1.13
N GLY A 705 20.32 14.28 2.14
CA GLY A 705 21.05 13.32 2.96
C GLY A 705 22.23 12.63 2.25
N SER A 706 22.75 13.17 1.14
CA SER A 706 23.75 12.46 0.32
C SER A 706 24.98 11.96 1.10
N GLY A 707 25.45 10.74 0.82
CA GLY A 707 26.56 10.11 1.54
C GLY A 707 26.10 9.29 2.75
N VAL A 708 25.05 8.50 2.53
CA VAL A 708 24.34 7.70 3.52
C VAL A 708 25.11 6.41 3.82
N GLU A 709 25.07 5.96 5.08
CA GLU A 709 25.65 4.67 5.50
C GLU A 709 24.55 3.84 6.16
N ALA A 710 24.22 2.66 5.62
CA ALA A 710 23.41 1.67 6.32
C ALA A 710 24.24 0.43 6.64
N TYR A 711 23.61 -0.59 7.26
CA TYR A 711 24.34 -1.65 7.92
C TYR A 711 23.78 -3.04 7.61
N LEU A 712 24.68 -3.95 7.26
CA LEU A 712 24.41 -5.38 7.19
C LEU A 712 25.01 -6.06 8.42
N LEU A 713 24.29 -6.97 9.04
CA LEU A 713 24.74 -7.78 10.17
C LEU A 713 24.92 -9.24 9.76
N ALA A 714 25.80 -9.95 10.48
CA ALA A 714 25.88 -11.40 10.45
C ALA A 714 26.04 -11.95 11.87
N PHE A 715 25.22 -12.93 12.21
CA PHE A 715 25.17 -13.60 13.49
C PHE A 715 25.51 -15.07 13.33
N ASP A 716 26.33 -15.57 14.25
CA ASP A 716 26.65 -16.99 14.34
C ASP A 716 25.37 -17.79 14.66
N GLY A 717 25.17 -18.94 14.02
CA GLY A 717 23.95 -19.75 14.19
C GLY A 717 23.67 -20.18 15.64
N ARG A 718 24.69 -20.21 16.51
CA ARG A 718 24.55 -20.49 17.95
C ARG A 718 24.02 -19.30 18.77
N GLY A 719 23.81 -18.15 18.15
CA GLY A 719 23.40 -16.91 18.81
C GLY A 719 24.36 -16.52 19.94
N ASN A 720 23.81 -16.10 21.08
CA ASN A 720 24.61 -15.69 22.25
C ASN A 720 25.46 -16.81 22.86
N ALA A 721 25.26 -18.07 22.46
CA ALA A 721 26.11 -19.19 22.89
C ALA A 721 27.39 -19.34 22.05
N ALA A 722 27.55 -18.55 20.98
CA ALA A 722 28.73 -18.58 20.13
C ALA A 722 30.00 -18.12 20.87
N PRO A 723 31.17 -18.75 20.62
CA PRO A 723 32.44 -18.31 21.19
C PRO A 723 32.81 -16.90 20.70
N GLY A 724 32.61 -15.88 21.54
CA GLY A 724 32.87 -14.47 21.19
C GLY A 724 31.63 -13.58 21.08
N GLY A 725 30.43 -14.15 21.29
CA GLY A 725 29.15 -13.45 21.15
C GLY A 725 28.48 -13.75 19.80
N ALA A 726 27.20 -13.37 19.68
CA ALA A 726 26.39 -13.66 18.50
C ALA A 726 26.91 -12.95 17.24
N LEU A 727 27.25 -11.66 17.35
CA LEU A 727 27.69 -10.85 16.22
C LEU A 727 29.07 -11.28 15.73
N MET A 728 29.18 -11.62 14.45
CA MET A 728 30.42 -12.13 13.86
C MET A 728 31.48 -11.04 13.66
N SER A 729 32.75 -11.44 13.64
CA SER A 729 33.86 -10.52 13.40
C SER A 729 33.79 -9.90 12.01
N GLY A 730 33.97 -8.57 11.93
CA GLY A 730 33.86 -7.80 10.68
C GLY A 730 32.50 -7.13 10.49
N TYR A 731 31.55 -7.36 11.40
CA TYR A 731 30.22 -6.77 11.39
C TYR A 731 30.03 -5.77 12.54
N PRO A 732 29.19 -4.73 12.38
CA PRO A 732 28.36 -4.41 11.20
C PRO A 732 29.17 -4.02 9.96
N ALA A 733 28.78 -4.50 8.79
CA ALA A 733 29.36 -4.09 7.51
C ALA A 733 28.67 -2.81 7.03
N VAL A 734 29.44 -1.78 6.71
CA VAL A 734 28.91 -0.48 6.28
C VAL A 734 28.59 -0.52 4.79
N ILE A 735 27.31 -0.43 4.46
CA ILE A 735 26.79 -0.41 3.09
C ILE A 735 26.62 1.05 2.66
N PRO A 736 27.33 1.52 1.63
CA PRO A 736 27.20 2.89 1.16
C PRO A 736 25.88 3.07 0.39
N GLY A 737 25.12 4.10 0.76
CA GLY A 737 23.97 4.59 0.03
C GLY A 737 24.25 5.94 -0.66
N LEU A 738 23.48 6.29 -1.69
CA LEU A 738 23.66 7.57 -2.37
C LEU A 738 22.89 8.69 -1.69
N ILE A 739 21.59 8.49 -1.46
CA ILE A 739 20.61 9.51 -1.05
C ILE A 739 19.55 8.87 -0.15
N GLN A 740 18.99 9.63 0.80
CA GLN A 740 17.89 9.19 1.66
C GLN A 740 16.96 10.38 2.00
N GLY A 741 15.65 10.13 1.95
CA GLY A 741 14.65 10.98 2.60
C GLY A 741 14.22 10.33 3.90
N TYR A 742 14.69 10.83 5.04
CA TYR A 742 14.19 10.45 6.36
C TYR A 742 13.15 11.50 6.80
N GLY A 743 12.07 11.09 7.46
CA GLY A 743 10.94 11.98 7.79
C GLY A 743 10.10 12.33 6.55
N VAL A 744 9.80 11.32 5.73
CA VAL A 744 8.86 11.39 4.61
C VAL A 744 7.83 10.28 4.80
N ALA A 745 6.74 10.30 4.04
CA ALA A 745 5.60 9.35 4.07
C ALA A 745 5.93 7.87 3.82
N GLN A 746 7.22 7.52 3.77
CA GLN A 746 7.77 6.30 3.23
C GLN A 746 8.66 5.61 4.28
N ASP A 747 8.17 5.49 5.52
CA ASP A 747 8.81 4.65 6.54
C ASP A 747 9.06 3.24 5.95
N PHE A 748 10.22 2.64 6.25
CA PHE A 748 10.74 1.38 5.64
C PHE A 748 11.18 1.39 4.16
N VAL A 749 10.68 2.30 3.33
CA VAL A 749 10.92 2.31 1.86
C VAL A 749 12.26 2.97 1.52
N THR A 750 12.64 4.01 2.27
CA THR A 750 13.81 4.85 2.00
C THR A 750 14.90 4.72 3.06
N GLN A 751 14.80 3.73 3.94
CA GLN A 751 15.69 3.55 5.08
C GLN A 751 16.44 2.22 4.98
N GLY A 752 17.62 2.17 5.59
CA GLY A 752 18.29 0.91 5.83
C GLY A 752 18.88 0.22 4.61
N THR A 753 18.85 -1.10 4.71
CA THR A 753 19.48 -2.06 3.79
C THR A 753 18.42 -3.04 3.30
N GLU A 754 18.37 -3.34 2.00
CA GLU A 754 17.41 -4.33 1.46
C GLU A 754 17.73 -5.77 1.90
N SER A 755 16.77 -6.69 1.68
CA SER A 755 16.97 -8.11 1.98
C SER A 755 18.17 -8.68 1.19
N PRO A 756 19.16 -9.31 1.85
CA PRO A 756 20.40 -9.74 1.20
C PRO A 756 20.20 -11.01 0.36
N ALA A 757 20.69 -11.00 -0.88
CA ALA A 757 20.73 -12.18 -1.74
C ALA A 757 22.10 -12.87 -1.68
N ILE A 758 22.14 -14.11 -1.19
CA ILE A 758 23.41 -14.82 -0.92
C ILE A 758 23.73 -15.83 -2.03
N TYR A 759 25.00 -15.86 -2.45
CA TYR A 759 25.55 -16.90 -3.31
C TYR A 759 26.93 -17.36 -2.83
N ASN A 760 27.34 -18.56 -3.25
CA ASN A 760 28.68 -19.05 -2.99
C ASN A 760 29.59 -18.82 -4.21
N ASP A 761 30.59 -17.96 -4.06
CA ASP A 761 31.62 -17.76 -5.07
C ASP A 761 32.67 -18.89 -4.96
N PRO A 762 32.99 -19.62 -6.05
CA PRO A 762 33.93 -20.75 -5.98
C PRO A 762 35.34 -20.39 -5.50
N VAL A 763 35.73 -19.11 -5.59
CA VAL A 763 37.07 -18.63 -5.21
C VAL A 763 37.04 -17.95 -3.84
N ASN A 764 36.03 -17.11 -3.60
CA ASN A 764 35.98 -16.22 -2.44
C ASN A 764 35.06 -16.73 -1.31
N GLY A 765 34.28 -17.79 -1.56
CA GLY A 765 33.31 -18.33 -0.61
C GLY A 765 32.00 -17.54 -0.60
N PRO A 766 31.24 -17.55 0.52
CA PRO A 766 29.92 -16.95 0.57
C PRO A 766 29.99 -15.43 0.42
N GLN A 767 29.13 -14.90 -0.46
CA GLN A 767 29.00 -13.48 -0.79
C GLN A 767 27.52 -13.08 -0.71
N ALA A 768 27.26 -11.83 -0.35
CA ALA A 768 25.92 -11.23 -0.45
C ALA A 768 25.90 -10.13 -1.51
N VAL A 769 24.81 -10.07 -2.28
CA VAL A 769 24.41 -8.90 -3.06
C VAL A 769 23.39 -8.14 -2.22
N VAL A 770 23.64 -6.85 -2.04
CA VAL A 770 22.81 -5.98 -1.21
C VAL A 770 22.96 -4.53 -1.64
N ASN A 771 22.04 -3.68 -1.21
CA ASN A 771 22.06 -2.24 -1.43
C ASN A 771 21.45 -1.52 -0.21
N ALA A 772 21.87 -0.26 0.05
CA ALA A 772 21.36 0.60 1.13
C ALA A 772 20.87 1.99 0.65
N ASN A 773 19.64 2.43 1.01
CA ASN A 773 18.89 3.64 0.53
C ASN A 773 19.04 3.98 -0.97
N LEU A 774 18.46 5.01 -1.58
CA LEU A 774 18.51 5.24 -3.05
C LEU A 774 19.79 4.78 -3.82
N PHE A 775 19.67 3.74 -4.65
CA PHE A 775 20.65 2.64 -4.56
C PHE A 775 21.52 2.36 -5.80
N VAL A 776 22.70 1.78 -5.56
CA VAL A 776 23.47 0.96 -6.52
C VAL A 776 23.94 -0.31 -5.80
N PRO A 777 23.76 -1.52 -6.38
CA PRO A 777 24.10 -2.77 -5.70
C PRO A 777 25.60 -2.92 -5.45
N VAL A 778 25.94 -3.51 -4.30
CA VAL A 778 27.30 -3.87 -3.90
C VAL A 778 27.39 -5.37 -3.63
N ARG A 779 28.62 -5.89 -3.58
CA ARG A 779 28.91 -7.21 -3.01
C ARG A 779 29.57 -7.07 -1.66
N VAL A 780 29.14 -7.89 -0.71
CA VAL A 780 29.78 -8.07 0.59
C VAL A 780 30.40 -9.47 0.67
N SER A 781 31.70 -9.53 0.97
CA SER A 781 32.36 -10.78 1.33
C SER A 781 31.98 -11.16 2.75
N LEU A 782 31.11 -12.17 2.91
CA LEU A 782 30.51 -12.47 4.21
C LEU A 782 31.52 -12.97 5.25
N LYS A 783 32.64 -13.53 4.81
CA LYS A 783 33.74 -13.95 5.70
C LYS A 783 34.51 -12.79 6.34
N THR A 784 34.48 -11.62 5.73
CA THR A 784 35.35 -10.49 6.12
C THR A 784 34.58 -9.20 6.41
N GLY A 785 33.28 -9.14 6.08
CA GLY A 785 32.50 -7.90 6.08
C GLY A 785 32.97 -6.89 5.02
N GLN A 786 33.87 -7.28 4.10
CA GLN A 786 34.44 -6.36 3.13
C GLN A 786 33.46 -6.07 1.99
N VAL A 787 33.13 -4.79 1.82
CA VAL A 787 32.24 -4.28 0.78
C VAL A 787 33.03 -3.94 -0.49
N SER A 788 32.51 -4.30 -1.66
CA SER A 788 33.08 -3.95 -2.96
C SER A 788 32.81 -2.48 -3.31
N ALA A 789 33.40 -2.01 -4.42
CA ALA A 789 32.84 -0.84 -5.08
C ALA A 789 31.41 -1.15 -5.56
N ALA A 790 30.57 -0.11 -5.63
CA ALA A 790 29.25 -0.20 -6.24
C ALA A 790 29.37 -0.68 -7.69
N PHE A 791 28.44 -1.53 -8.12
CA PHE A 791 28.40 -2.05 -9.47
C PHE A 791 28.02 -0.97 -10.47
N THR A 792 28.33 -1.21 -11.75
CA THR A 792 27.91 -0.26 -12.78
C THR A 792 26.39 -0.37 -12.97
N PRO A 793 25.63 0.73 -12.89
CA PRO A 793 24.19 0.70 -13.14
C PRO A 793 23.87 0.10 -14.51
N THR A 794 22.81 -0.69 -14.59
CA THR A 794 22.25 -1.10 -15.89
C THR A 794 21.49 0.09 -16.46
N THR A 795 21.54 0.30 -17.78
CA THR A 795 20.75 1.35 -18.44
C THR A 795 19.48 0.74 -19.05
N ILE A 796 18.41 1.51 -19.27
CA ILE A 796 17.20 1.05 -20.00
C ILE A 796 17.21 1.46 -21.48
N SER A 797 16.79 0.57 -22.39
CA SER A 797 16.71 0.82 -23.84
C SER A 797 15.46 0.17 -24.48
N PRO A 798 14.71 0.82 -25.39
CA PRO A 798 14.72 2.23 -25.82
C PRO A 798 13.63 3.07 -25.12
N ALA A 799 13.95 4.35 -24.87
CA ALA A 799 13.02 5.39 -24.42
C ALA A 799 11.74 5.47 -25.28
N PRO A 800 10.54 5.19 -24.76
CA PRO A 800 9.31 5.19 -25.59
C PRO A 800 8.64 6.56 -25.78
N SER A 801 9.19 7.65 -25.24
CA SER A 801 8.75 9.00 -25.57
C SER A 801 9.92 9.98 -25.62
N SER A 802 9.76 11.09 -26.33
CA SER A 802 10.72 12.21 -26.32
C SER A 802 10.84 12.90 -24.95
N SER A 803 10.11 12.44 -23.92
CA SER A 803 10.08 13.00 -22.57
C SER A 803 10.47 12.02 -21.46
N SER A 804 10.58 10.71 -21.71
CA SER A 804 10.77 9.69 -20.67
C SER A 804 12.24 9.28 -20.47
N CYS A 805 13.08 9.46 -21.50
CA CYS A 805 14.52 9.24 -21.40
C CYS A 805 15.20 10.15 -22.45
N PRO A 806 15.93 11.19 -22.06
CA PRO A 806 16.28 12.26 -22.96
C PRO A 806 17.31 11.83 -23.99
N THR A 807 17.08 12.17 -25.26
CA THR A 807 18.17 12.24 -26.24
C THR A 807 18.78 13.65 -26.17
N PRO A 808 20.01 13.89 -26.69
CA PRO A 808 20.66 15.21 -26.67
C PRO A 808 19.91 16.40 -27.33
N GLY A 809 18.61 16.29 -27.59
CA GLY A 809 17.76 17.34 -28.14
C GLY A 809 16.29 17.33 -27.68
N SER A 810 15.92 16.58 -26.64
CA SER A 810 14.60 16.66 -26.01
C SER A 810 14.49 17.87 -25.07
N VAL A 811 13.35 18.55 -25.13
CA VAL A 811 12.97 19.71 -24.30
C VAL A 811 11.91 19.21 -23.31
N PRO A 812 11.98 19.51 -21.98
CA PRO A 812 12.85 20.49 -21.28
C PRO A 812 14.03 19.83 -20.49
N PRO A 813 15.02 20.57 -19.92
CA PRO A 813 16.46 20.36 -20.07
C PRO A 813 16.98 19.20 -19.22
N THR A 814 17.78 18.33 -19.82
CA THR A 814 18.26 17.13 -19.12
C THR A 814 19.77 17.10 -19.01
N PHE A 815 20.23 16.62 -17.85
CA PHE A 815 21.60 16.23 -17.59
C PHE A 815 22.05 15.17 -18.61
N PRO A 816 23.31 15.19 -19.07
CA PRO A 816 23.84 14.23 -20.04
C PRO A 816 24.15 12.88 -19.34
N GLY A 817 23.10 12.12 -19.00
CA GLY A 817 23.22 10.79 -18.38
C GLY A 817 22.44 9.74 -19.15
N GLU A 818 23.05 8.58 -19.37
CA GLU A 818 22.33 7.36 -19.78
C GLU A 818 21.28 7.02 -18.70
N CYS A 819 20.11 6.46 -19.06
CA CYS A 819 19.02 6.10 -18.12
C CYS A 819 19.41 4.94 -17.22
N SER A 820 20.34 5.23 -16.30
CA SER A 820 20.92 4.32 -15.33
C SER A 820 19.87 3.99 -14.28
N LEU A 821 19.62 2.71 -14.08
CA LEU A 821 18.75 2.21 -13.04
C LEU A 821 19.45 2.34 -11.69
N VAL A 822 18.81 3.09 -10.78
CA VAL A 822 19.06 2.97 -9.35
C VAL A 822 18.06 1.97 -8.81
N GLN A 823 18.52 1.08 -7.93
CA GLN A 823 17.56 0.19 -7.26
C GLN A 823 16.74 1.05 -6.30
N PHE A 824 15.51 0.64 -6.03
CA PHE A 824 14.59 1.37 -5.18
C PHE A 824 13.50 0.38 -4.76
N THR A 825 13.37 0.11 -3.45
CA THR A 825 12.31 -0.73 -2.85
C THR A 825 12.29 -2.20 -3.28
N SER A 826 13.36 -2.67 -3.93
CA SER A 826 13.43 -4.00 -4.51
C SER A 826 14.65 -4.75 -3.99
N SER A 827 14.52 -6.07 -3.89
CA SER A 827 15.63 -6.96 -3.55
C SER A 827 16.10 -7.73 -4.80
N ALA A 828 17.37 -8.13 -4.81
CA ALA A 828 17.93 -8.88 -5.92
C ALA A 828 17.52 -10.35 -5.89
N SER A 829 17.25 -10.92 -7.06
CA SER A 829 17.09 -12.36 -7.27
C SER A 829 18.29 -12.96 -8.00
N LEU A 830 18.60 -14.22 -7.70
CA LEU A 830 19.75 -14.92 -8.26
C LEU A 830 19.30 -16.08 -9.15
N GLY A 831 19.77 -16.10 -10.39
CA GLY A 831 19.29 -17.03 -11.42
C GLY A 831 20.34 -17.46 -12.43
N LYS A 832 20.23 -18.69 -12.94
CA LYS A 832 21.03 -19.17 -14.09
C LYS A 832 20.22 -19.02 -15.38
N THR A 833 20.14 -17.81 -15.90
CA THR A 833 19.33 -17.47 -17.08
C THR A 833 20.08 -17.59 -18.40
N THR A 834 21.31 -18.11 -18.41
CA THR A 834 22.06 -18.37 -19.64
C THR A 834 22.61 -19.78 -19.67
N ASN A 835 22.83 -20.31 -20.88
CA ASN A 835 23.47 -21.61 -21.10
C ASN A 835 24.98 -21.63 -20.76
N SER A 836 25.47 -20.70 -19.94
CA SER A 836 26.88 -20.68 -19.54
C SER A 836 27.14 -21.81 -18.53
N ASN A 837 28.33 -22.43 -18.61
CA ASN A 837 28.79 -23.38 -17.60
C ASN A 837 29.28 -22.67 -16.32
N GLN A 838 28.89 -21.41 -16.11
CA GLN A 838 29.29 -20.65 -14.92
C GLN A 838 28.60 -21.23 -13.69
N LEU A 839 29.38 -21.41 -12.62
CA LEU A 839 28.85 -21.93 -11.35
C LEU A 839 28.07 -20.86 -10.59
N THR A 840 28.53 -19.61 -10.69
CA THR A 840 27.91 -18.42 -10.09
C THR A 840 26.63 -18.03 -10.84
N PRO A 841 25.50 -17.80 -10.15
CA PRO A 841 24.29 -17.25 -10.77
C PRO A 841 24.48 -15.78 -11.17
N TYR A 842 23.64 -15.30 -12.08
CA TYR A 842 23.49 -13.88 -12.36
C TYR A 842 22.50 -13.25 -11.38
N ALA A 843 22.68 -11.97 -11.09
CA ALA A 843 21.75 -11.19 -10.28
C ALA A 843 20.81 -10.39 -11.18
N PHE A 844 19.53 -10.34 -10.79
CA PHE A 844 18.47 -9.58 -11.43
C PHE A 844 17.76 -8.74 -10.40
N GLN A 845 17.55 -7.47 -10.71
CA GLN A 845 16.87 -6.55 -9.80
C GLN A 845 16.19 -5.46 -10.60
N THR A 846 15.00 -5.10 -10.15
CA THR A 846 14.21 -4.01 -10.73
C THR A 846 14.60 -2.69 -10.09
N GLY A 847 14.77 -1.66 -10.90
CA GLY A 847 15.05 -0.32 -10.42
C GLY A 847 14.32 0.71 -11.24
N SER A 848 14.57 1.97 -10.91
CA SER A 848 13.99 3.12 -11.60
C SER A 848 15.07 4.04 -12.12
N ALA A 849 14.76 4.86 -13.11
CA ALA A 849 15.73 5.78 -13.69
C ALA A 849 16.19 6.79 -12.61
N GLY A 850 17.50 6.83 -12.35
CA GLY A 850 18.04 7.61 -11.23
C GLY A 850 17.77 9.12 -11.31
N VAL A 851 17.52 9.67 -12.50
CA VAL A 851 17.13 11.07 -12.67
C VAL A 851 15.69 11.33 -12.22
N ASP A 852 14.75 10.42 -12.50
CA ASP A 852 13.35 10.54 -12.10
C ASP A 852 13.25 10.41 -10.58
N VAL A 853 13.95 9.44 -10.02
CA VAL A 853 13.95 9.16 -8.58
C VAL A 853 14.65 10.27 -7.79
N LEU A 854 15.78 10.80 -8.28
CA LEU A 854 16.45 11.96 -7.65
C LEU A 854 15.50 13.15 -7.59
N LEU A 855 14.83 13.46 -8.71
CA LEU A 855 13.88 14.55 -8.74
C LEU A 855 12.65 14.25 -7.87
N GLY A 856 12.21 12.99 -7.81
CA GLY A 856 11.16 12.46 -6.93
C GLY A 856 11.44 12.65 -5.44
N ILE A 857 12.63 12.32 -4.98
CA ILE A 857 13.02 12.43 -3.55
C ILE A 857 13.45 13.84 -3.17
N THR A 858 14.00 14.61 -4.12
CA THR A 858 14.31 16.03 -3.91
C THR A 858 13.13 16.94 -4.24
N GLN A 859 11.92 16.37 -4.40
CA GLN A 859 10.77 17.05 -4.98
C GLN A 859 10.57 18.43 -4.37
N THR A 860 10.44 19.40 -5.27
CA THR A 860 9.72 20.62 -4.95
C THR A 860 8.24 20.23 -4.90
N GLU A 861 7.49 20.69 -3.91
CA GLU A 861 6.04 20.47 -3.79
C GLU A 861 5.33 20.59 -5.15
N GLY A 862 4.32 19.77 -5.49
CA GLY A 862 3.51 19.84 -6.71
C GLY A 862 4.22 19.71 -8.04
N PHE A 863 5.36 19.02 -8.03
CA PHE A 863 6.06 18.55 -9.21
C PHE A 863 6.10 17.02 -9.18
N GLY A 864 5.10 16.37 -9.76
CA GLY A 864 5.19 14.94 -10.04
C GLY A 864 5.95 14.69 -11.32
N ILE A 865 6.79 13.66 -11.29
CA ILE A 865 7.54 13.18 -12.44
C ILE A 865 7.21 11.72 -12.56
N ARG A 866 6.80 11.32 -13.76
CA ARG A 866 6.63 9.92 -14.09
C ARG A 866 7.95 9.18 -13.82
N VAL A 867 7.90 8.19 -12.92
CA VAL A 867 9.03 7.31 -12.65
C VAL A 867 9.08 6.21 -13.72
N ASP A 868 10.15 6.17 -14.51
CA ASP A 868 10.41 5.06 -15.41
C ASP A 868 11.18 3.94 -14.72
N SER A 869 10.65 2.73 -14.84
CA SER A 869 11.20 1.54 -14.20
C SER A 869 11.74 0.55 -15.23
N GLY A 870 12.65 -0.30 -14.77
CA GLY A 870 13.21 -1.37 -15.58
C GLY A 870 13.81 -2.49 -14.75
N VAL A 871 14.23 -3.55 -15.42
CA VAL A 871 14.95 -4.67 -14.82
C VAL A 871 16.35 -4.77 -15.40
N GLY A 872 17.34 -4.80 -14.51
CA GLY A 872 18.74 -5.01 -14.84
C GLY A 872 19.21 -6.41 -14.49
N GLY A 873 20.20 -6.90 -15.23
CA GLY A 873 20.88 -8.17 -14.96
C GLY A 873 22.39 -8.01 -14.99
N TRP A 874 23.14 -8.63 -14.08
CA TRP A 874 24.60 -8.52 -14.02
C TRP A 874 25.27 -9.77 -13.43
N ASP A 875 26.58 -9.89 -13.65
CA ASP A 875 27.43 -10.85 -12.95
C ASP A 875 27.78 -10.29 -11.55
N PRO A 876 27.32 -10.89 -10.44
CA PRO A 876 27.52 -10.35 -9.10
C PRO A 876 28.97 -10.47 -8.59
N THR A 877 29.82 -11.27 -9.23
CA THR A 877 31.25 -11.35 -8.87
C THR A 877 32.06 -10.23 -9.53
N SER A 878 31.71 -9.81 -10.75
CA SER A 878 32.46 -8.76 -11.46
C SER A 878 31.77 -7.40 -11.51
N GLY A 879 30.46 -7.34 -11.22
CA GLY A 879 29.63 -6.16 -11.40
C GLY A 879 29.36 -5.78 -12.86
N GLN A 880 29.68 -6.66 -13.82
CA GLN A 880 29.50 -6.39 -15.24
C GLN A 880 28.03 -6.64 -15.65
N PRO A 881 27.37 -5.67 -16.29
CA PRO A 881 25.99 -5.83 -16.74
C PRO A 881 25.88 -6.85 -17.88
N LEU A 882 24.76 -7.56 -17.92
CA LEU A 882 24.39 -8.45 -19.02
C LEU A 882 23.84 -7.61 -20.16
N SER A 883 24.53 -7.62 -21.31
CA SER A 883 24.18 -6.77 -22.46
C SER A 883 22.76 -6.99 -23.01
N GLN A 884 22.16 -8.15 -22.75
CA GLN A 884 20.81 -8.48 -23.19
C GLN A 884 19.71 -8.05 -22.21
N TYR A 885 20.05 -7.72 -20.95
CA TYR A 885 19.06 -7.36 -19.91
C TYR A 885 19.12 -5.85 -19.62
N SER A 886 18.16 -5.12 -20.20
CA SER A 886 18.03 -3.66 -20.18
C SER A 886 16.57 -3.29 -20.48
N ASN A 887 15.63 -3.90 -19.76
CA ASN A 887 14.22 -3.89 -20.16
C ASN A 887 13.39 -2.89 -19.37
N TYR A 888 12.50 -2.20 -20.08
CA TYR A 888 11.46 -1.37 -19.48
C TYR A 888 10.44 -2.22 -18.73
N VAL A 889 9.99 -1.72 -17.59
CA VAL A 889 8.94 -2.29 -16.75
C VAL A 889 7.85 -1.22 -16.62
N GLN A 890 6.60 -1.57 -16.92
CA GLN A 890 5.48 -0.67 -16.68
C GLN A 890 5.13 -0.66 -15.20
N GLY A 891 4.97 0.55 -14.65
CA GLY A 891 4.64 0.72 -13.24
C GLY A 891 5.87 0.78 -12.34
N LEU A 892 5.64 0.99 -11.04
CA LEU A 892 6.67 0.93 -10.01
C LEU A 892 6.74 -0.50 -9.43
N PRO A 893 7.93 -1.14 -9.45
CA PRO A 893 8.15 -2.40 -8.74
C PRO A 893 8.40 -2.09 -7.26
N PHE A 894 7.42 -2.40 -6.41
CA PHE A 894 7.39 -1.99 -4.99
C PHE A 894 7.42 -3.23 -4.07
N PHE A 895 8.43 -3.34 -3.20
CA PHE A 895 8.64 -4.47 -2.27
C PHE A 895 8.79 -5.85 -2.90
N VAL A 896 9.30 -5.90 -4.13
CA VAL A 896 9.42 -7.15 -4.90
C VAL A 896 10.86 -7.53 -5.21
N ALA A 897 11.08 -8.83 -5.39
CA ALA A 897 12.22 -9.37 -6.11
C ALA A 897 11.74 -10.04 -7.40
N PRO A 898 12.50 -10.00 -8.52
CA PRO A 898 12.11 -10.70 -9.74
C PRO A 898 11.98 -12.22 -9.50
N ALA A 899 10.95 -12.88 -10.02
CA ALA A 899 10.92 -14.34 -10.00
C ALA A 899 11.78 -14.90 -11.14
N ILE A 900 12.42 -16.05 -10.89
CA ILE A 900 13.30 -16.72 -11.85
C ILE A 900 12.74 -18.11 -12.15
N ALA A 901 12.06 -18.26 -13.28
CA ALA A 901 11.43 -19.53 -13.68
C ALA A 901 11.35 -19.64 -15.20
N ASP A 902 11.37 -20.86 -15.72
CA ASP A 902 11.21 -21.14 -17.17
C ASP A 902 9.72 -21.08 -17.53
N VAL A 903 9.28 -19.94 -18.08
CA VAL A 903 7.88 -19.74 -18.51
C VAL A 903 7.72 -19.93 -20.01
N THR A 904 8.82 -19.99 -20.76
CA THR A 904 8.81 -20.28 -22.20
C THR A 904 8.85 -21.78 -22.51
N GLY A 905 9.26 -22.60 -21.56
CA GLY A 905 9.43 -24.05 -21.68
C GLY A 905 10.67 -24.47 -22.47
N ASP A 906 11.68 -23.60 -22.59
CA ASP A 906 12.89 -23.85 -23.37
C ASP A 906 14.04 -24.50 -22.55
N GLY A 907 13.83 -24.67 -21.25
CA GLY A 907 14.78 -25.24 -20.29
C GLY A 907 15.72 -24.20 -19.65
N ILE A 908 15.55 -22.92 -19.94
CA ILE A 908 16.32 -21.81 -19.41
C ILE A 908 15.38 -20.90 -18.61
N PRO A 909 15.68 -20.63 -17.32
CA PRO A 909 14.86 -19.70 -16.55
C PRO A 909 14.80 -18.30 -17.16
N ASP A 910 13.60 -17.74 -17.17
CA ASP A 910 13.27 -16.38 -17.55
C ASP A 910 13.18 -15.48 -16.30
N VAL A 911 13.08 -14.17 -16.52
CA VAL A 911 12.98 -13.17 -15.45
C VAL A 911 11.60 -12.56 -15.47
N ILE A 912 10.83 -12.75 -14.40
CA ILE A 912 9.43 -12.35 -14.29
C ILE A 912 9.34 -11.18 -13.30
N VAL A 913 8.65 -10.13 -13.69
CA VAL A 913 8.59 -8.86 -12.97
C VAL A 913 7.14 -8.37 -12.87
N PRO A 914 6.61 -8.21 -11.65
CA PRO A 914 5.33 -7.53 -11.41
C PRO A 914 5.51 -6.00 -11.37
N GLY A 915 4.40 -5.28 -11.38
CA GLY A 915 4.36 -3.83 -11.15
C GLY A 915 3.00 -3.36 -10.65
N ASP A 916 2.92 -2.10 -10.21
CA ASP A 916 1.69 -1.44 -9.75
C ASP A 916 0.60 -1.27 -10.83
N SER A 917 0.97 -1.35 -12.11
CA SER A 917 0.06 -1.08 -13.22
C SER A 917 -0.80 -2.28 -13.65
N GLY A 918 -0.92 -3.33 -12.83
CA GLY A 918 -1.60 -4.58 -13.20
C GLY A 918 -0.94 -5.35 -14.35
N ALA A 919 0.34 -5.07 -14.61
CA ALA A 919 1.13 -5.72 -15.65
C ALA A 919 2.10 -6.72 -15.03
N LEU A 920 1.97 -7.99 -15.41
CA LEU A 920 2.98 -9.01 -15.16
C LEU A 920 3.82 -9.20 -16.42
N MET A 921 5.09 -8.84 -16.33
CA MET A 921 6.04 -8.92 -17.44
C MET A 921 6.98 -10.11 -17.25
N ALA A 922 7.46 -10.69 -18.34
CA ALA A 922 8.53 -11.67 -18.30
C ALA A 922 9.49 -11.47 -19.46
N PHE A 923 10.77 -11.73 -19.22
CA PHE A 923 11.85 -11.53 -20.18
C PHE A 923 12.68 -12.80 -20.32
N ASP A 924 12.81 -13.25 -21.56
CA ASP A 924 13.50 -14.47 -21.96
C ASP A 924 14.96 -14.49 -21.47
N GLY A 925 15.35 -15.55 -20.76
CA GLY A 925 16.67 -15.71 -20.13
C GLY A 925 17.85 -15.42 -21.05
N THR A 926 17.74 -15.88 -22.31
CA THR A 926 18.85 -15.88 -23.26
C THR A 926 18.91 -14.59 -24.06
N THR A 927 17.76 -14.06 -24.48
CA THR A 927 17.64 -12.95 -25.42
C THR A 927 17.32 -11.63 -24.74
N GLY A 928 16.80 -11.67 -23.51
CA GLY A 928 16.29 -10.54 -22.75
C GLY A 928 15.04 -9.90 -23.36
N LYS A 929 14.43 -10.49 -24.39
CA LYS A 929 13.20 -9.96 -25.01
C LYS A 929 11.96 -10.38 -24.20
N PRO A 930 10.80 -9.72 -24.37
CA PRO A 930 9.56 -10.20 -23.78
C PRO A 930 9.34 -11.70 -24.08
N ALA A 931 9.11 -12.47 -23.03
CA ALA A 931 8.85 -13.90 -23.12
C ALA A 931 7.55 -14.16 -23.91
N ALA A 932 7.47 -15.33 -24.55
CA ALA A 932 6.30 -15.68 -25.35
C ALA A 932 5.02 -15.68 -24.50
N GLY A 933 3.99 -14.95 -24.94
CA GLY A 933 2.70 -14.85 -24.23
C GLY A 933 2.64 -13.75 -23.16
N PHE A 934 3.72 -13.00 -22.94
CA PHE A 934 3.79 -11.84 -22.04
C PHE A 934 3.77 -10.52 -22.82
N PRO A 935 3.33 -9.40 -22.21
CA PRO A 935 2.88 -9.26 -20.81
C PRO A 935 1.50 -9.87 -20.54
N LYS A 936 1.21 -10.11 -19.26
CA LYS A 936 -0.09 -10.56 -18.74
C LYS A 936 -0.75 -9.44 -17.94
N TRP A 937 -2.07 -9.42 -17.96
CA TRP A 937 -2.88 -8.49 -17.17
C TRP A 937 -3.36 -9.20 -15.90
N THR A 938 -3.11 -8.58 -14.75
CA THR A 938 -3.44 -9.12 -13.41
C THR A 938 -4.54 -8.33 -12.71
N GLY A 939 -5.08 -7.28 -13.35
CA GLY A 939 -6.26 -6.55 -12.88
C GLY A 939 -6.08 -5.64 -11.67
N GLY A 940 -4.87 -5.51 -11.11
CA GLY A 940 -4.61 -4.62 -10.00
C GLY A 940 -3.13 -4.59 -9.59
N TRP A 941 -2.82 -3.78 -8.58
CA TRP A 941 -1.47 -3.66 -8.05
C TRP A 941 -0.92 -5.03 -7.61
N SER A 942 0.27 -5.39 -8.09
CA SER A 942 1.01 -6.56 -7.62
C SER A 942 2.26 -6.12 -6.83
N VAL A 943 2.21 -6.24 -5.50
CA VAL A 943 3.31 -5.93 -4.55
C VAL A 943 4.12 -7.16 -4.14
N PHE A 944 3.88 -8.32 -4.76
CA PHE A 944 4.51 -9.58 -4.39
C PHE A 944 5.22 -10.24 -5.57
N THR A 945 6.22 -11.05 -5.26
CA THR A 945 6.93 -11.87 -6.25
C THR A 945 6.02 -13.03 -6.70
N PRO A 946 5.78 -13.23 -8.00
CA PRO A 946 4.99 -14.35 -8.49
C PRO A 946 5.69 -15.70 -8.23
N ALA A 947 4.91 -16.77 -8.08
CA ALA A 947 5.38 -18.10 -7.68
C ALA A 947 5.28 -19.15 -8.79
#